data_AF-A0A817FDI3-F1
#
_entry.id   AF-A0A817FDI3-F1
#
_cell.length_a   1.000
_cell.length_b   1.000
_cell.length_c   1.000
_cell.angle_alpha   90.00
_cell.angle_beta   90.00
_cell.angle_gamma   90.00
#
_symmetry.space_group_name_H-M   'P 1'
#
loop_
_entity.id
_entity.type
_entity.pdbx_description
1 polymer ?
#
loop_
_entity_poly.entity_id
_entity_poly.type
_entity_poly.pdbx_seq_one_letter_code
_entity_poly.pdbx_strand_id
1 'polypeptide(L)'
;MSSSTEEYKLYYFDARGRAEAIRLIFVHAGQKFGDVRYSFEQWPKAKSEMPLGQLPVLELNGKKFPQSLAIARYVARQFNLVGKNDLEAMQCDIVADTMQELNNDYYRIWFNTDDEKLKQAEQTKFKTKTVPEKLTGLEKLINTYGNGVWAVGDNVTWADFAHDQVNGDPILIQISWTIHDYNLHTIPTLQVVTNPLLSRQFSPVHKQIFASLKQLNAEYARYAVWFPYPKLAVAELDPPSGLFQCGNVGEDFSINLSCEQNGGVINKVDFASYGTSIGACGQMQQGKCHAANSSQIIQRVCIGQKRCSVPATSDLFGDPCQGTTKRLLIQIQCDPPQNNTYYNFTYLDTMLQDFLDATDGHSRIISFCTQPNWLFKQDTPHIYPDNATYTDWGYPVGTELVDDTMQALGDYYGRLFAWYTRGGFIDEYGRKHTSNYEYDWDYTEIFNEVESEHRMNVEYYTRAYDAVIQGIRRYTNNYNMKYVGMAVGGHNEFDWYRYFLNHSNHAPDIPLDMISYHFYALANSRTDPKDWEIFFSQLDSFTFEVEQIEEIRKILSPETRTTIDELGVILPDDNTPGAPQFPMIYWNAAAALYAYAWARISRQGIDVVGHSQLVGYPELPDLQLQPQYPSVALLNWTTGEGTAKYWTSKLLIETVDIDNDQAVVTETTDVSGENIFSQGFIGKNGRRWVLIINKRYADVDVFLPGCTGGRMQIVNEASGFGPASEVTLILSRITLSPFAVAVIHMPPGNIQ
;
A
#
# COMPACT_ATOMS: atom_id res chain seq x y z
N MET A 1 42.43 31.13 -39.97
CA MET A 1 42.21 32.27 -39.06
C MET A 1 41.95 31.67 -37.68
N SER A 2 42.67 32.12 -36.64
CA SER A 2 42.65 31.48 -35.33
C SER A 2 41.33 31.77 -34.59
N SER A 3 40.53 30.76 -34.27
CA SER A 3 39.34 30.97 -33.44
C SER A 3 39.77 31.05 -31.98
N SER A 4 39.86 32.26 -31.43
CA SER A 4 39.80 32.44 -29.98
C SER A 4 38.46 31.90 -29.51
N THR A 5 38.45 30.83 -28.71
CA THR A 5 37.25 30.38 -28.01
C THR A 5 36.81 31.50 -27.07
N GLU A 6 35.69 32.16 -27.37
CA GLU A 6 35.12 33.18 -26.50
C GLU A 6 34.78 32.57 -25.14
N GLU A 7 35.22 33.22 -24.06
CA GLU A 7 34.92 32.79 -22.69
C GLU A 7 33.63 33.48 -22.22
N TYR A 8 32.58 32.69 -22.03
CA TYR A 8 31.27 33.13 -21.54
C TYR A 8 31.15 32.90 -20.03
N LYS A 9 30.75 33.91 -19.25
CA LYS A 9 30.28 33.74 -17.86
C LYS A 9 28.94 34.44 -17.64
N LEU A 10 27.94 33.71 -17.15
CA LEU A 10 26.62 34.24 -16.84
C LEU A 10 26.48 34.39 -15.33
N TYR A 11 26.19 35.60 -14.88
CA TYR A 11 25.95 35.92 -13.47
C TYR A 11 24.46 36.04 -13.22
N TYR A 12 23.93 35.24 -12.29
CA TYR A 12 22.54 35.33 -11.84
C TYR A 12 22.35 34.78 -10.42
N PHE A 13 21.11 34.79 -9.92
CA PHE A 13 20.77 34.05 -8.72
C PHE A 13 20.83 32.53 -8.95
N ASP A 14 20.89 31.76 -7.86
CA ASP A 14 20.61 30.33 -7.87
C ASP A 14 19.10 30.06 -8.02
N ALA A 15 18.56 30.52 -9.14
CA ALA A 15 17.19 30.41 -9.58
C ALA A 15 17.16 30.48 -11.11
N ARG A 16 16.09 30.00 -11.74
CA ARG A 16 15.91 30.06 -13.21
C ARG A 16 15.76 31.51 -13.67
N GLY A 17 14.57 32.06 -13.44
CA GLY A 17 14.25 33.47 -13.62
C GLY A 17 14.70 34.06 -14.96
N ARG A 18 15.05 35.35 -14.92
CA ARG A 18 15.46 36.12 -16.10
C ARG A 18 16.73 35.62 -16.81
N ALA A 19 17.47 34.68 -16.23
CA ALA A 19 18.67 34.10 -16.83
C ALA A 19 18.42 32.78 -17.57
N GLU A 20 17.25 32.15 -17.37
CA GLU A 20 17.05 30.76 -17.78
C GLU A 20 17.10 30.58 -19.29
N ALA A 21 16.44 31.47 -20.05
CA ALA A 21 16.50 31.45 -21.51
C ALA A 21 17.95 31.46 -22.03
N ILE A 22 18.83 32.22 -21.38
CA ILE A 22 20.25 32.32 -21.76
C ILE A 22 20.97 31.01 -21.45
N ARG A 23 20.70 30.39 -20.30
CA ARG A 23 21.27 29.07 -19.93
C ARG A 23 20.84 27.99 -20.91
N LEU A 24 19.54 27.93 -21.22
CA LEU A 24 18.98 26.95 -22.16
C LEU A 24 19.59 27.10 -23.55
N ILE A 25 19.80 28.33 -24.03
CA ILE A 25 20.49 28.59 -25.30
C ILE A 25 21.91 28.02 -25.27
N PHE A 26 22.69 28.29 -24.22
CA PHE A 26 24.06 27.76 -24.13
C PHE A 26 24.09 26.22 -24.07
N VAL A 27 23.21 25.62 -23.27
CA VAL A 27 23.10 24.17 -23.13
C VAL A 27 22.71 23.53 -24.46
N HIS A 28 21.68 24.06 -25.13
CA HIS A 28 21.22 23.58 -26.43
C HIS A 28 22.32 23.67 -27.50
N ALA A 29 23.08 24.77 -27.50
CA ALA A 29 24.19 24.97 -28.43
C ALA A 29 25.43 24.13 -28.10
N GLY A 30 25.45 23.39 -26.99
CA GLY A 30 26.64 22.69 -26.50
C GLY A 30 27.79 23.64 -26.12
N GLN A 31 27.49 24.92 -25.89
CA GLN A 31 28.48 25.94 -25.54
C GLN A 31 28.79 25.89 -24.05
N LYS A 32 30.07 25.68 -23.71
CA LYS A 32 30.54 25.80 -22.33
C LYS A 32 30.51 27.26 -21.89
N PHE A 33 29.98 27.52 -20.69
CA PHE A 33 29.97 28.82 -20.04
C PHE A 33 30.12 28.65 -18.53
N GLY A 34 30.64 29.66 -17.84
CA GLY A 34 30.63 29.70 -16.38
C GLY A 34 29.31 30.23 -15.84
N ASP A 35 28.53 29.40 -15.15
CA ASP A 35 27.29 29.82 -14.48
C ASP A 35 27.61 30.27 -13.04
N VAL A 36 27.78 31.58 -12.84
CA VAL A 36 28.13 32.18 -11.55
C VAL A 36 26.85 32.54 -10.80
N ARG A 37 26.57 31.78 -9.74
CA ARG A 37 25.33 31.89 -8.96
C ARG A 37 25.55 32.62 -7.64
N TYR A 38 24.75 33.67 -7.41
CA TYR A 38 24.71 34.38 -6.13
C TYR A 38 23.54 33.93 -5.29
N SER A 39 23.76 33.72 -3.99
CA SER A 39 22.67 33.67 -3.02
C SER A 39 22.10 35.07 -2.74
N PHE A 40 20.89 35.15 -2.20
CA PHE A 40 20.29 36.43 -1.78
C PHE A 40 21.14 37.18 -0.73
N GLU A 41 21.93 36.47 0.08
CA GLU A 41 22.84 37.07 1.06
C GLU A 41 24.12 37.62 0.42
N GLN A 42 24.60 36.97 -0.64
CA GLN A 42 25.81 37.39 -1.36
C GLN A 42 25.53 38.58 -2.30
N TRP A 43 24.34 38.64 -2.87
CA TRP A 43 23.96 39.63 -3.89
C TRP A 43 24.17 41.10 -3.46
N PRO A 44 23.75 41.55 -2.26
CA PRO A 44 23.97 42.93 -1.84
C PRO A 44 25.44 43.38 -1.90
N LYS A 45 26.40 42.47 -1.69
CA LYS A 45 27.83 42.76 -1.73
C LYS A 45 28.38 42.83 -3.16
N ALA A 46 27.85 42.02 -4.07
CA ALA A 46 28.26 41.96 -5.48
C ALA A 46 27.57 43.01 -6.38
N LYS A 47 26.51 43.67 -5.88
CA LYS A 47 25.68 44.60 -6.67
C LYS A 47 26.48 45.75 -7.30
N SER A 48 27.45 46.31 -6.59
CA SER A 48 28.30 47.40 -7.10
C SER A 48 29.26 46.97 -8.22
N GLU A 49 29.49 45.66 -8.38
CA GLU A 49 30.37 45.10 -9.41
C GLU A 49 29.65 44.85 -10.74
N MET A 50 28.32 45.06 -10.79
CA MET A 50 27.48 44.85 -11.96
C MET A 50 27.17 46.19 -12.66
N PRO A 51 27.21 46.27 -14.01
CA PRO A 51 27.13 47.53 -14.75
C PRO A 51 25.93 48.43 -14.41
N LEU A 52 24.78 47.83 -14.09
CA LEU A 52 23.54 48.53 -13.74
C LEU A 52 23.03 48.13 -12.34
N GLY A 53 23.86 47.50 -11.51
CA GLY A 53 23.45 47.02 -10.19
C GLY A 53 22.27 46.02 -10.23
N GLN A 54 22.16 45.25 -11.31
CA GLN A 54 21.10 44.27 -11.54
C GLN A 54 21.66 42.99 -12.17
N LEU A 55 20.87 41.92 -12.14
CA LEU A 55 21.13 40.65 -12.79
C LEU A 55 19.97 40.33 -13.77
N PRO A 56 20.18 39.52 -14.83
CA PRO A 56 21.43 38.85 -15.20
C PRO A 56 22.46 39.76 -15.86
N VAL A 57 23.72 39.30 -15.82
CA VAL A 57 24.86 39.90 -16.51
C VAL A 57 25.65 38.81 -17.23
N LEU A 58 25.92 39.01 -18.51
CA LEU A 58 26.83 38.17 -19.28
C LEU A 58 28.21 38.84 -19.34
N GLU A 59 29.25 38.12 -18.96
CA GLU A 59 30.63 38.52 -19.17
C GLU A 59 31.21 37.81 -20.39
N LEU A 60 31.72 38.61 -21.32
CA LEU A 60 32.38 38.18 -22.54
C LEU A 60 33.77 38.76 -22.58
N ASN A 61 34.79 37.91 -22.58
CA ASN A 61 36.19 38.31 -22.67
C ASN A 61 36.55 39.43 -21.64
N GLY A 62 36.05 39.28 -20.41
CA GLY A 62 36.27 40.21 -19.29
C GLY A 62 35.38 41.46 -19.27
N LYS A 63 34.46 41.64 -20.23
CA LYS A 63 33.49 42.75 -20.25
C LYS A 63 32.10 42.28 -19.85
N LYS A 64 31.47 42.97 -18.90
CA LYS A 64 30.13 42.67 -18.37
C LYS A 64 29.02 43.43 -19.11
N PHE A 65 27.98 42.71 -19.54
CA PHE A 65 26.83 43.22 -20.28
C PHE A 65 25.53 42.87 -19.54
N PRO A 66 24.70 43.87 -19.18
CA PRO A 66 23.40 43.63 -18.53
C PRO A 66 22.26 43.45 -19.57
N GLN A 67 21.05 43.16 -19.08
CA GLN A 67 19.76 43.03 -19.82
C GLN A 67 19.48 41.64 -20.40
N SER A 68 18.57 40.89 -19.76
CA SER A 68 18.26 39.49 -20.07
C SER A 68 17.96 39.22 -21.54
N LEU A 69 16.98 39.92 -22.12
CA LEU A 69 16.57 39.69 -23.51
C LEU A 69 17.63 40.11 -24.53
N ALA A 70 18.37 41.19 -24.26
CA ALA A 70 19.46 41.62 -25.14
C ALA A 70 20.57 40.56 -25.17
N ILE A 71 20.90 40.00 -24.00
CA ILE A 71 21.85 38.89 -23.87
C ILE A 71 21.32 37.65 -24.60
N ALA A 72 20.09 37.20 -24.30
CA ALA A 72 19.48 36.03 -24.91
C ALA A 72 19.46 36.10 -26.44
N ARG A 73 19.04 37.24 -26.98
CA ARG A 73 19.04 37.49 -28.43
C ARG A 73 20.45 37.51 -29.02
N TYR A 74 21.43 38.08 -28.31
CA TYR A 74 22.83 38.06 -28.77
C TYR A 74 23.38 36.64 -28.85
N VAL A 75 23.20 35.82 -27.80
CA VAL A 75 23.69 34.44 -27.79
C VAL A 75 22.93 33.57 -28.79
N ALA A 76 21.62 33.77 -28.94
CA ALA A 76 20.82 33.09 -29.94
C ALA A 76 21.35 33.32 -31.36
N ARG A 77 21.78 34.54 -31.69
CA ARG A 77 22.41 34.85 -32.98
C ARG A 77 23.72 34.11 -33.18
N GLN A 78 24.53 33.92 -32.13
CA GLN A 78 25.80 33.19 -32.26
C GLN A 78 25.58 31.71 -32.61
N PHE A 79 24.43 31.15 -32.22
CA PHE A 79 24.11 29.73 -32.40
C PHE A 79 23.00 29.48 -33.43
N ASN A 80 22.68 30.47 -34.27
CA ASN A 80 21.65 30.37 -35.33
C ASN A 80 20.23 30.03 -34.84
N LEU A 81 19.85 30.54 -33.66
CA LEU A 81 18.53 30.29 -33.03
C LEU A 81 17.55 31.46 -33.19
N VAL A 82 17.78 32.39 -34.10
CA VAL A 82 16.89 33.56 -34.31
C VAL A 82 15.90 33.39 -35.46
N GLY A 83 15.68 32.16 -35.93
CA GLY A 83 14.90 31.91 -37.14
C GLY A 83 15.71 32.14 -38.43
N LYS A 84 15.13 31.77 -39.58
CA LYS A 84 15.85 31.68 -40.87
C LYS A 84 15.99 33.01 -41.62
N ASN A 85 15.24 34.03 -41.22
CA ASN A 85 15.24 35.35 -41.86
C ASN A 85 14.79 36.43 -40.87
N ASP A 86 14.88 37.69 -41.29
CA ASP A 86 14.55 38.85 -40.44
C ASP A 86 13.08 38.87 -39.98
N LEU A 87 12.16 38.28 -40.75
CA LEU A 87 10.76 38.17 -40.36
C LEU A 87 10.59 37.20 -39.18
N GLU A 88 11.23 36.03 -39.24
CA GLU A 88 11.22 35.06 -38.14
C GLU A 88 11.97 35.58 -36.92
N ALA A 89 13.06 36.33 -37.11
CA ALA A 89 13.75 36.99 -36.00
C ALA A 89 12.85 37.99 -35.27
N MET A 90 12.09 38.81 -36.00
CA MET A 90 11.10 39.72 -35.42
C MET A 90 9.96 38.94 -34.72
N GLN A 91 9.50 37.83 -35.29
CA GLN A 91 8.49 36.99 -34.64
C GLN A 91 9.00 36.40 -33.34
N CYS A 92 10.26 35.96 -33.29
CA CYS A 92 10.89 35.49 -32.07
C CYS A 92 10.94 36.59 -31.00
N ASP A 93 11.30 37.82 -31.41
CA ASP A 93 11.30 39.00 -30.54
C ASP A 93 9.89 39.27 -29.98
N ILE A 94 8.84 39.22 -30.81
CA ILE A 94 7.46 39.42 -30.37
C ILE A 94 7.05 38.39 -29.30
N VAL A 95 7.35 37.11 -29.52
CA VAL A 95 7.02 36.02 -28.57
C VAL A 95 7.76 36.23 -27.25
N ALA A 96 9.08 36.45 -27.31
CA ALA A 96 9.90 36.62 -26.12
C ALA A 96 9.58 37.89 -25.33
N ASP A 97 9.34 39.01 -26.03
CA ASP A 97 8.96 40.28 -25.40
C ASP A 97 7.58 40.17 -24.73
N THR A 98 6.63 39.48 -25.37
CA THR A 98 5.30 39.21 -24.78
C THR A 98 5.40 38.42 -23.47
N MET A 99 6.26 37.40 -23.44
CA MET A 99 6.51 36.63 -22.21
C MET A 99 7.25 37.48 -21.16
N GLN A 100 8.19 38.33 -21.58
CA GLN A 100 8.92 39.22 -20.68
C GLN A 100 8.00 40.26 -20.00
N GLU A 101 6.95 40.74 -20.67
CA GLU A 101 5.94 41.59 -20.05
C GLU A 101 5.23 40.87 -18.90
N LEU A 102 4.81 39.62 -19.11
CA LEU A 102 4.18 38.81 -18.08
C LEU A 102 5.11 38.59 -16.88
N ASN A 103 6.38 38.29 -17.16
CA ASN A 103 7.42 38.15 -16.14
C ASN A 103 7.63 39.45 -15.37
N ASN A 104 7.65 40.60 -16.05
CA ASN A 104 7.80 41.90 -15.39
C ASN A 104 6.66 42.17 -14.40
N ASP A 105 5.43 41.86 -14.78
CA ASP A 105 4.27 41.96 -13.89
C ASP A 105 4.39 41.02 -12.69
N TYR A 106 4.82 39.77 -12.91
CA TYR A 106 5.10 38.83 -11.82
C TYR A 106 6.14 39.37 -10.85
N TYR A 107 7.33 39.75 -11.34
CA TYR A 107 8.39 40.22 -10.46
C TYR A 107 7.98 41.49 -9.69
N ARG A 108 7.21 42.37 -10.33
CA ARG A 108 6.67 43.57 -9.68
C ARG A 108 5.74 43.20 -8.53
N ILE A 109 4.76 42.32 -8.77
CA ILE A 109 3.74 41.96 -7.77
C ILE A 109 4.36 41.18 -6.61
N TRP A 110 5.25 40.23 -6.87
CA TRP A 110 5.78 39.34 -5.82
C TRP A 110 6.92 39.95 -5.01
N PHE A 111 7.75 40.81 -5.61
CA PHE A 111 8.97 41.30 -4.98
C PHE A 111 9.04 42.83 -4.81
N ASN A 112 8.22 43.60 -5.53
CA ASN A 112 8.27 45.06 -5.50
C ASN A 112 6.96 45.74 -5.05
N THR A 113 5.97 44.97 -4.56
CA THR A 113 4.75 45.50 -3.94
C THR A 113 4.80 45.29 -2.43
N ASP A 114 5.00 46.38 -1.68
CA ASP A 114 5.15 46.36 -0.21
C ASP A 114 3.82 46.36 0.57
N ASP A 115 2.72 46.82 -0.04
CA ASP A 115 1.38 46.79 0.57
C ASP A 115 0.75 45.40 0.40
N GLU A 116 0.63 44.66 1.50
CA GLU A 116 0.12 43.28 1.51
C GLU A 116 -1.32 43.14 0.96
N LYS A 117 -2.20 44.13 1.20
CA LYS A 117 -3.58 44.06 0.69
C LYS A 117 -3.61 44.28 -0.82
N LEU A 118 -2.84 45.26 -1.30
CA LEU A 118 -2.69 45.51 -2.73
C LEU A 118 -2.04 44.30 -3.42
N LYS A 119 -0.99 43.75 -2.82
CA LYS A 119 -0.29 42.55 -3.29
C LYS A 119 -1.25 41.38 -3.47
N GLN A 120 -2.07 41.06 -2.46
CA GLN A 120 -3.06 39.98 -2.56
C GLN A 120 -4.10 40.22 -3.68
N ALA A 121 -4.60 41.46 -3.81
CA ALA A 121 -5.54 41.80 -4.87
C ALA A 121 -4.91 41.71 -6.27
N GLU A 122 -3.68 42.20 -6.43
CA GLU A 122 -2.92 42.11 -7.68
C GLU A 122 -2.54 40.66 -8.03
N GLN A 123 -2.13 39.85 -7.06
CA GLN A 123 -1.86 38.42 -7.24
C GLN A 123 -3.12 37.67 -7.72
N THR A 124 -4.26 37.97 -7.10
CA THR A 124 -5.55 37.37 -7.50
C THR A 124 -5.90 37.75 -8.94
N LYS A 125 -5.84 39.05 -9.28
CA LYS A 125 -6.08 39.53 -10.65
C LYS A 125 -5.08 38.95 -11.66
N PHE A 126 -3.81 38.86 -11.28
CA PHE A 126 -2.75 38.33 -12.13
C PHE A 126 -3.02 36.86 -12.48
N LYS A 127 -3.32 36.02 -11.48
CA LYS A 127 -3.62 34.59 -11.66
C LYS A 127 -4.92 34.34 -12.43
N THR A 128 -5.99 35.07 -12.08
CA THR A 128 -7.34 34.79 -12.60
C THR A 128 -7.65 35.48 -13.92
N LYS A 129 -6.90 36.52 -14.29
CA LYS A 129 -7.16 37.33 -15.49
C LYS A 129 -5.92 37.53 -16.35
N THR A 130 -4.87 38.14 -15.81
CA THR A 130 -3.71 38.56 -16.61
C THR A 130 -2.99 37.37 -17.26
N VAL A 131 -2.71 36.31 -16.48
CA VAL A 131 -2.04 35.10 -16.98
C VAL A 131 -2.88 34.42 -18.05
N PRO A 132 -4.17 34.08 -17.83
CA PRO A 132 -5.02 33.50 -18.88
C PRO A 132 -5.08 34.34 -20.16
N GLU A 133 -5.26 35.65 -20.06
CA GLU A 133 -5.34 36.54 -21.22
C GLU A 133 -4.02 36.58 -22.01
N LYS A 134 -2.88 36.72 -21.31
CA LYS A 134 -1.54 36.78 -21.93
C LYS A 134 -1.13 35.44 -22.54
N LEU A 135 -1.37 34.32 -21.84
CA LEU A 135 -1.07 32.99 -22.37
C LEU A 135 -1.96 32.61 -23.55
N THR A 136 -3.26 32.97 -23.52
CA THR A 136 -4.14 32.81 -24.70
C THR A 136 -3.64 33.64 -25.89
N GLY A 137 -3.13 34.85 -25.63
CA GLY A 137 -2.48 35.67 -26.64
C GLY A 137 -1.22 35.01 -27.19
N LEU A 138 -0.38 34.47 -26.31
CA LEU A 138 0.87 33.80 -26.66
C LEU A 138 0.62 32.53 -27.48
N GLU A 139 -0.35 31.70 -27.09
CA GLU A 139 -0.77 30.51 -27.84
C GLU A 139 -1.23 30.88 -29.26
N LYS A 140 -1.99 31.98 -29.40
CA LYS A 140 -2.37 32.49 -30.73
C LYS A 140 -1.15 32.91 -31.54
N LEU A 141 -0.16 33.58 -30.94
CA LEU A 141 1.07 33.98 -31.62
C LEU A 141 1.88 32.76 -32.06
N ILE A 142 2.07 31.77 -31.17
CA ILE A 142 2.77 30.52 -31.46
C ILE A 142 2.09 29.76 -32.61
N ASN A 143 0.77 29.65 -32.59
CA ASN A 143 0.01 29.02 -33.68
C ASN A 143 0.02 29.82 -34.99
N THR A 144 0.27 31.14 -34.93
CA THR A 144 0.32 32.01 -36.10
C THR A 144 1.72 32.04 -36.73
N TYR A 145 2.77 32.07 -35.91
CA TYR A 145 4.16 32.22 -36.36
C TYR A 145 4.88 30.89 -36.51
N GLY A 146 4.48 29.87 -35.75
CA GLY A 146 5.01 28.52 -35.80
C GLY A 146 3.98 27.50 -36.23
N ASN A 147 4.16 26.26 -35.78
CA ASN A 147 3.33 25.10 -36.14
C ASN A 147 2.69 24.41 -34.92
N GLY A 148 2.75 25.04 -33.74
CA GLY A 148 2.29 24.48 -32.47
C GLY A 148 3.29 23.56 -31.77
N VAL A 149 4.36 23.13 -32.46
CA VAL A 149 5.53 22.44 -31.87
C VAL A 149 6.62 23.44 -31.55
N TRP A 150 6.92 24.34 -32.50
CA TRP A 150 7.86 25.44 -32.33
C TRP A 150 7.12 26.78 -32.30
N ALA A 151 7.61 27.72 -31.50
CA ALA A 151 7.03 29.04 -31.32
C ALA A 151 7.06 29.87 -32.61
N VAL A 152 8.11 29.70 -33.43
CA VAL A 152 8.30 30.39 -34.70
C VAL A 152 8.90 29.43 -35.72
N GLY A 153 8.32 29.39 -36.93
CA GLY A 153 8.81 28.57 -38.02
C GLY A 153 8.61 27.07 -37.80
N ASP A 154 9.57 26.27 -38.27
CA ASP A 154 9.56 24.81 -38.30
C ASP A 154 10.74 24.17 -37.56
N ASN A 155 11.56 24.97 -36.88
CA ASN A 155 12.74 24.54 -36.13
C ASN A 155 12.84 25.31 -34.82
N VAL A 156 13.67 24.81 -33.89
CA VAL A 156 13.92 25.46 -32.60
C VAL A 156 14.53 26.86 -32.78
N THR A 157 14.00 27.79 -32.01
CA THR A 157 14.45 29.18 -31.92
C THR A 157 14.60 29.59 -30.46
N TRP A 158 15.15 30.78 -30.21
CA TRP A 158 15.27 31.30 -28.86
C TRP A 158 13.93 31.74 -28.25
N ALA A 159 12.88 31.89 -29.08
CA ALA A 159 11.53 32.13 -28.60
C ALA A 159 10.98 30.92 -27.83
N ASP A 160 11.41 29.70 -28.19
CA ASP A 160 11.05 28.46 -27.49
C ASP A 160 11.67 28.39 -26.09
N PHE A 161 12.79 29.10 -25.87
CA PHE A 161 13.45 29.21 -24.58
C PHE A 161 13.01 30.44 -23.78
N ALA A 162 12.19 31.33 -24.35
CA ALA A 162 11.76 32.57 -23.71
C ALA A 162 10.72 32.36 -22.59
N HIS A 163 10.32 31.12 -22.35
CA HIS A 163 9.47 30.74 -21.23
C HIS A 163 10.28 30.73 -19.92
N ASP A 164 10.09 31.75 -19.09
CA ASP A 164 10.53 31.69 -17.68
C ASP A 164 9.58 30.75 -16.94
N GLN A 165 10.08 29.80 -16.16
CA GLN A 165 9.24 29.08 -15.20
C GLN A 165 9.03 30.02 -14.00
N VAL A 166 7.94 30.76 -14.06
CA VAL A 166 7.50 31.59 -12.96
C VAL A 166 7.02 30.67 -11.83
N ASN A 167 7.40 30.96 -10.59
CA ASN A 167 6.80 30.31 -9.41
C ASN A 167 5.27 30.60 -9.42
N GLY A 168 4.49 29.65 -9.93
CA GLY A 168 3.04 29.79 -10.19
C GLY A 168 2.58 29.36 -11.60
N ASP A 169 3.48 29.00 -12.51
CA ASP A 169 3.12 28.35 -13.78
C ASP A 169 2.66 26.91 -13.54
N PRO A 170 1.68 26.41 -14.30
CA PRO A 170 1.27 25.02 -14.20
C PRO A 170 2.45 24.10 -14.54
N ILE A 171 2.56 22.97 -13.84
CA ILE A 171 3.54 21.94 -14.17
C ILE A 171 3.17 21.34 -15.53
N LEU A 172 4.03 21.51 -16.53
CA LEU A 172 3.87 20.90 -17.84
C LEU A 172 4.16 19.40 -17.74
N ILE A 173 3.25 18.59 -18.26
CA ILE A 173 3.41 17.14 -18.44
C ILE A 173 3.52 16.88 -19.95
N GLN A 174 4.68 16.40 -20.39
CA GLN A 174 4.97 16.08 -21.77
C GLN A 174 5.03 14.56 -21.95
N ILE A 175 4.27 14.03 -22.92
CA ILE A 175 4.17 12.58 -23.15
C ILE A 175 4.64 12.26 -24.57
N SER A 176 5.61 11.37 -24.67
CA SER A 176 6.11 10.85 -25.94
C SER A 176 5.38 9.55 -26.28
N TRP A 177 4.18 9.65 -26.88
CA TRP A 177 3.30 8.50 -27.14
C TRP A 177 3.89 7.39 -28.03
N THR A 178 4.98 7.68 -28.75
CA THR A 178 5.68 6.74 -29.63
C THR A 178 6.92 6.13 -28.99
N ILE A 179 7.34 6.61 -27.82
CA ILE A 179 8.53 6.14 -27.12
C ILE A 179 8.09 5.27 -25.93
N HIS A 180 8.29 3.96 -26.09
CA HIS A 180 8.08 2.98 -25.03
C HIS A 180 9.02 3.23 -23.85
N ASP A 181 8.50 3.06 -22.64
CA ASP A 181 9.25 3.17 -21.38
C ASP A 181 9.42 1.80 -20.71
N TYR A 182 8.31 1.16 -20.34
CA TYR A 182 8.30 -0.21 -19.80
C TYR A 182 6.95 -0.91 -20.08
N ASN A 183 6.96 -2.24 -20.04
CA ASN A 183 5.73 -3.02 -20.14
C ASN A 183 5.02 -3.01 -18.77
N LEU A 184 3.74 -2.67 -18.75
CA LEU A 184 2.96 -2.74 -17.53
C LEU A 184 2.48 -4.17 -17.33
N HIS A 185 2.91 -4.82 -16.24
CA HIS A 185 2.42 -6.15 -15.85
C HIS A 185 1.97 -6.26 -14.38
N THR A 186 2.02 -5.13 -13.65
CA THR A 186 1.68 -5.06 -12.22
C THR A 186 0.19 -4.92 -11.98
N ILE A 187 -0.40 -5.91 -11.30
CA ILE A 187 -1.82 -5.95 -11.00
C ILE A 187 -2.10 -5.22 -9.67
N PRO A 188 -2.95 -4.17 -9.65
CA PRO A 188 -3.43 -3.58 -8.40
C PRO A 188 -4.46 -4.50 -7.75
N THR A 189 -4.34 -4.74 -6.45
CA THR A 189 -5.25 -5.59 -5.69
C THR A 189 -5.35 -5.15 -4.21
N LEU A 190 -5.89 -6.00 -3.35
CA LEU A 190 -6.03 -5.74 -1.92
C LEU A 190 -5.89 -7.00 -1.07
N GLN A 191 -5.74 -6.77 0.23
CA GLN A 191 -5.81 -7.78 1.27
C GLN A 191 -7.07 -7.62 2.12
N VAL A 192 -7.59 -8.75 2.59
CA VAL A 192 -8.71 -8.91 3.52
C VAL A 192 -8.18 -9.67 4.73
N VAL A 193 -8.07 -9.04 5.90
CA VAL A 193 -7.56 -9.70 7.10
C VAL A 193 -8.71 -10.11 8.03
N THR A 194 -8.62 -11.32 8.58
CA THR A 194 -9.60 -11.85 9.53
C THR A 194 -9.77 -10.94 10.73
N ASN A 195 -11.01 -10.45 10.92
CA ASN A 195 -11.42 -9.68 12.10
C ASN A 195 -12.93 -9.82 12.34
N PRO A 196 -13.43 -9.44 13.53
CA PRO A 196 -14.85 -9.45 13.87
C PRO A 196 -15.80 -8.79 12.86
N LEU A 197 -15.38 -7.71 12.16
CA LEU A 197 -16.25 -7.05 11.19
C LEU A 197 -16.45 -7.86 9.89
N LEU A 198 -15.66 -8.90 9.64
CA LEU A 198 -15.94 -9.84 8.56
C LEU A 198 -16.97 -10.91 8.96
N SER A 199 -17.26 -11.10 10.24
CA SER A 199 -18.15 -12.16 10.70
C SER A 199 -19.63 -11.81 10.49
N ARG A 200 -20.41 -12.78 9.99
CA ARG A 200 -21.88 -12.73 9.93
C ARG A 200 -22.53 -12.51 11.31
N GLN A 201 -21.85 -12.92 12.38
CA GLN A 201 -22.37 -12.89 13.75
C GLN A 201 -22.14 -11.55 14.45
N PHE A 202 -20.99 -10.91 14.21
CA PHE A 202 -20.55 -9.75 15.00
C PHE A 202 -20.71 -8.43 14.25
N SER A 203 -20.73 -8.47 12.92
CA SER A 203 -20.65 -7.27 12.11
C SER A 203 -22.01 -6.78 11.62
N PRO A 204 -22.37 -5.51 11.87
CA PRO A 204 -23.56 -4.91 11.30
C PRO A 204 -23.42 -4.61 9.79
N VAL A 205 -22.19 -4.56 9.27
CA VAL A 205 -21.87 -4.17 7.88
C VAL A 205 -21.34 -5.32 7.02
N HIS A 206 -21.32 -6.55 7.54
CA HIS A 206 -20.83 -7.75 6.85
C HIS A 206 -21.28 -7.86 5.38
N LYS A 207 -22.58 -7.72 5.13
CA LYS A 207 -23.14 -7.86 3.77
C LYS A 207 -22.59 -6.81 2.81
N GLN A 208 -22.41 -5.57 3.29
CA GLN A 208 -21.89 -4.49 2.46
C GLN A 208 -20.39 -4.68 2.21
N ILE A 209 -19.62 -5.17 3.18
CA ILE A 209 -18.19 -5.46 3.02
C ILE A 209 -17.95 -6.42 1.85
N PHE A 210 -18.63 -7.57 1.83
CA PHE A 210 -18.45 -8.56 0.77
C PHE A 210 -19.10 -8.13 -0.55
N ALA A 211 -20.16 -7.31 -0.52
CA ALA A 211 -20.69 -6.68 -1.73
C ALA A 211 -19.68 -5.70 -2.36
N SER A 212 -19.00 -4.89 -1.54
CA SER A 212 -17.93 -3.99 -1.99
C SER A 212 -16.73 -4.77 -2.52
N LEU A 213 -16.31 -5.85 -1.85
CA LEU A 213 -15.23 -6.73 -2.35
C LEU A 213 -15.58 -7.30 -3.74
N LYS A 214 -16.80 -7.83 -3.90
CA LYS A 214 -17.28 -8.35 -5.18
C LYS A 214 -17.34 -7.26 -6.26
N GLN A 215 -17.77 -6.06 -5.91
CA GLN A 215 -17.83 -4.93 -6.84
C GLN A 215 -16.44 -4.46 -7.27
N LEU A 216 -15.41 -4.66 -6.44
CA LEU A 216 -14.04 -4.27 -6.75
C LEU A 216 -13.45 -5.14 -7.87
N ASN A 217 -13.89 -6.39 -7.99
CA ASN A 217 -13.57 -7.30 -9.10
C ASN A 217 -12.05 -7.43 -9.32
N ALA A 218 -11.32 -7.59 -8.21
CA ALA A 218 -9.87 -7.62 -8.17
C ALA A 218 -9.33 -9.04 -8.41
N GLU A 219 -8.34 -9.18 -9.28
CA GLU A 219 -7.50 -10.37 -9.35
C GLU A 219 -6.52 -10.40 -8.18
N TYR A 220 -6.12 -11.60 -7.76
CA TYR A 220 -5.16 -11.83 -6.66
C TYR A 220 -5.58 -11.23 -5.31
N ALA A 221 -6.88 -11.01 -5.09
CA ALA A 221 -7.35 -10.60 -3.78
C ALA A 221 -6.85 -11.60 -2.72
N ARG A 222 -6.29 -11.08 -1.64
CA ARG A 222 -5.65 -11.88 -0.59
C ARG A 222 -6.55 -12.01 0.63
N TYR A 223 -6.71 -13.21 1.15
CA TYR A 223 -7.36 -13.46 2.43
C TYR A 223 -6.32 -13.91 3.46
N ALA A 224 -6.07 -13.09 4.48
CA ALA A 224 -5.06 -13.34 5.50
C ALA A 224 -5.70 -13.61 6.86
N VAL A 225 -5.47 -14.81 7.38
CA VAL A 225 -6.00 -15.29 8.65
C VAL A 225 -5.03 -14.92 9.77
N TRP A 226 -4.95 -13.63 10.10
CA TRP A 226 -3.95 -13.02 10.98
C TRP A 226 -4.25 -13.16 12.49
N PHE A 227 -3.21 -13.01 13.30
CA PHE A 227 -3.14 -13.58 14.65
C PHE A 227 -3.87 -12.87 15.80
N PRO A 228 -4.28 -11.58 15.77
CA PRO A 228 -4.80 -10.99 17.00
C PRO A 228 -6.14 -11.61 17.39
N TYR A 229 -6.79 -12.40 16.54
CA TYR A 229 -8.04 -13.10 16.86
C TYR A 229 -7.89 -14.63 16.77
N PRO A 230 -7.17 -15.29 17.71
CA PRO A 230 -6.86 -16.71 17.62
C PRO A 230 -8.11 -17.60 17.49
N LYS A 231 -9.23 -17.22 18.12
CA LYS A 231 -10.52 -17.95 17.99
C LYS A 231 -11.22 -17.79 16.64
N LEU A 232 -10.89 -16.74 15.89
CA LEU A 232 -11.36 -16.53 14.52
C LEU A 232 -10.39 -17.11 13.50
N ALA A 233 -9.12 -17.26 13.88
CA ALA A 233 -8.02 -17.55 12.98
C ALA A 233 -7.55 -19.02 12.99
N VAL A 234 -7.59 -19.68 14.15
CA VAL A 234 -6.97 -21.00 14.34
C VAL A 234 -8.03 -22.07 14.51
N ALA A 235 -8.01 -23.06 13.62
CA ALA A 235 -8.98 -24.15 13.65
C ALA A 235 -8.76 -25.12 14.82
N GLU A 236 -7.53 -25.33 15.28
CA GLU A 236 -7.21 -26.27 16.36
C GLU A 236 -6.35 -25.56 17.41
N LEU A 237 -6.99 -24.84 18.35
CA LEU A 237 -6.28 -24.10 19.41
C LEU A 237 -5.70 -25.01 20.49
N ASP A 238 -6.34 -26.14 20.76
CA ASP A 238 -5.89 -27.13 21.72
C ASP A 238 -5.18 -28.29 21.01
N PRO A 239 -4.07 -28.82 21.58
CA PRO A 239 -3.36 -29.92 20.96
C PRO A 239 -4.22 -31.19 20.92
N PRO A 240 -3.99 -32.07 19.94
CA PRO A 240 -4.62 -33.37 19.89
C PRO A 240 -4.23 -34.21 21.13
N SER A 241 -5.21 -34.54 21.97
CA SER A 241 -4.95 -35.14 23.29
C SER A 241 -5.17 -36.66 23.35
N GLY A 242 -5.73 -37.26 22.30
CA GLY A 242 -6.09 -38.68 22.31
C GLY A 242 -7.16 -38.95 23.37
N LEU A 243 -6.84 -39.70 24.41
CA LEU A 243 -7.82 -40.28 25.37
C LEU A 243 -8.59 -39.27 26.24
N PHE A 244 -8.05 -38.07 26.42
CA PHE A 244 -8.63 -37.06 27.30
C PHE A 244 -9.62 -36.19 26.53
N GLN A 245 -10.71 -35.78 27.18
CA GLN A 245 -11.52 -34.66 26.73
C GLN A 245 -11.39 -33.53 27.74
N CYS A 246 -11.14 -32.33 27.25
CA CYS A 246 -10.89 -31.17 28.09
C CYS A 246 -11.84 -30.01 27.80
N GLY A 247 -11.89 -29.08 28.73
CA GLY A 247 -12.35 -27.73 28.44
C GLY A 247 -11.68 -26.71 29.35
N ASN A 248 -11.61 -25.48 28.86
CA ASN A 248 -10.96 -24.35 29.51
C ASN A 248 -11.78 -23.10 29.20
N VAL A 249 -12.42 -22.53 30.22
CA VAL A 249 -13.22 -21.30 30.08
C VAL A 249 -12.95 -20.35 31.23
N GLY A 250 -12.99 -19.05 30.98
CA GLY A 250 -12.91 -18.02 32.01
C GLY A 250 -14.14 -17.97 32.91
N GLU A 251 -14.02 -17.20 33.98
CA GLU A 251 -15.13 -16.83 34.87
C GLU A 251 -16.30 -16.26 34.05
N ASP A 252 -17.51 -16.65 34.44
CA ASP A 252 -18.80 -16.31 33.81
C ASP A 252 -19.08 -16.95 32.43
N PHE A 253 -18.17 -17.76 31.90
CA PHE A 253 -18.43 -18.61 30.73
C PHE A 253 -18.88 -20.02 31.13
N SER A 254 -19.41 -20.79 30.18
CA SER A 254 -19.84 -22.18 30.40
C SER A 254 -19.00 -23.15 29.58
N ILE A 255 -18.49 -24.19 30.25
CA ILE A 255 -17.78 -25.29 29.61
C ILE A 255 -18.78 -26.30 29.07
N ASN A 256 -18.52 -26.86 27.88
CA ASN A 256 -19.33 -27.91 27.30
C ASN A 256 -18.45 -29.13 26.97
N LEU A 257 -18.76 -30.26 27.58
CA LEU A 257 -18.06 -31.54 27.40
C LEU A 257 -19.02 -32.55 26.76
N SER A 258 -18.51 -33.42 25.89
CA SER A 258 -19.31 -34.42 25.17
C SER A 258 -18.52 -35.72 24.92
N CYS A 259 -18.96 -36.80 25.57
CA CYS A 259 -18.49 -38.17 25.34
C CYS A 259 -19.50 -38.96 24.49
N GLU A 260 -20.42 -38.32 23.80
CA GLU A 260 -21.52 -39.03 23.12
C GLU A 260 -21.09 -39.92 21.96
N GLN A 261 -19.87 -39.74 21.46
CA GLN A 261 -19.34 -40.52 20.34
C GLN A 261 -19.34 -42.02 20.69
N ASN A 262 -19.71 -42.86 19.72
CA ASN A 262 -19.90 -44.31 19.90
C ASN A 262 -20.86 -44.67 21.05
N GLY A 263 -21.75 -43.76 21.44
CA GLY A 263 -22.70 -43.95 22.53
C GLY A 263 -22.09 -43.84 23.93
N GLY A 264 -20.87 -43.31 24.05
CA GLY A 264 -20.14 -43.23 25.30
C GLY A 264 -20.72 -42.24 26.32
N VAL A 265 -20.19 -42.33 27.53
CA VAL A 265 -20.51 -41.44 28.66
C VAL A 265 -19.23 -40.97 29.34
N ILE A 266 -19.34 -39.86 30.06
CA ILE A 266 -18.26 -39.37 30.91
C ILE A 266 -18.11 -40.33 32.08
N ASN A 267 -16.97 -41.03 32.14
CA ASN A 267 -16.72 -42.07 33.14
C ASN A 267 -15.90 -41.54 34.32
N LYS A 268 -14.91 -40.69 34.02
CA LYS A 268 -13.93 -40.23 35.00
C LYS A 268 -13.62 -38.75 34.84
N VAL A 269 -13.41 -38.07 35.95
CA VAL A 269 -12.81 -36.73 36.02
C VAL A 269 -11.38 -36.89 36.52
N ASP A 270 -10.41 -36.62 35.66
CA ASP A 270 -8.98 -36.68 36.00
C ASP A 270 -8.50 -35.38 36.64
N PHE A 271 -9.04 -34.25 36.19
CA PHE A 271 -8.70 -32.93 36.69
C PHE A 271 -9.91 -32.01 36.62
N ALA A 272 -10.11 -31.19 37.65
CA ALA A 272 -11.03 -30.08 37.61
C ALA A 272 -10.57 -29.00 38.59
N SER A 273 -10.46 -27.76 38.11
CA SER A 273 -10.05 -26.62 38.92
C SER A 273 -10.76 -25.36 38.48
N TYR A 274 -11.50 -24.73 39.40
CA TYR A 274 -11.94 -23.35 39.30
C TYR A 274 -10.99 -22.45 40.10
N GLY A 275 -10.26 -21.56 39.42
CA GLY A 275 -9.24 -20.71 40.04
C GLY A 275 -8.21 -20.20 39.03
N THR A 276 -6.93 -20.25 39.35
CA THR A 276 -5.84 -19.79 38.48
C THR A 276 -5.03 -20.93 37.85
N SER A 277 -5.69 -22.08 37.59
CA SER A 277 -5.07 -23.22 36.92
C SER A 277 -4.68 -22.89 35.48
N ILE A 278 -3.60 -23.50 35.03
CA ILE A 278 -3.01 -23.35 33.69
C ILE A 278 -2.75 -24.74 33.10
N GLY A 279 -2.56 -24.85 31.78
CA GLY A 279 -2.42 -26.16 31.17
C GLY A 279 -3.11 -26.30 29.83
N ALA A 280 -2.52 -27.08 28.93
CA ALA A 280 -3.22 -27.67 27.81
C ALA A 280 -3.84 -29.03 28.22
N CYS A 281 -4.73 -29.55 27.38
CA CYS A 281 -5.32 -30.87 27.61
C CYS A 281 -4.25 -31.96 27.75
N GLY A 282 -4.34 -32.79 28.80
CA GLY A 282 -3.35 -33.81 29.15
C GLY A 282 -2.20 -33.31 30.04
N GLN A 283 -2.01 -31.99 30.17
CA GLN A 283 -0.94 -31.37 30.97
C GLN A 283 -1.47 -30.25 31.89
N MET A 284 -2.69 -30.42 32.42
CA MET A 284 -3.30 -29.44 33.30
C MET A 284 -2.64 -29.39 34.68
N GLN A 285 -2.42 -28.18 35.18
CA GLN A 285 -1.78 -27.93 36.47
C GLN A 285 -2.67 -27.02 37.34
N GLN A 286 -2.79 -27.39 38.61
CA GLN A 286 -3.53 -26.58 39.57
C GLN A 286 -2.78 -25.27 39.84
N GLY A 287 -3.52 -24.16 39.86
CA GLY A 287 -2.97 -22.85 40.18
C GLY A 287 -2.83 -22.60 41.69
N LYS A 288 -2.22 -21.47 42.04
CA LYS A 288 -2.13 -21.00 43.44
C LYS A 288 -3.51 -20.71 44.04
N CYS A 289 -4.48 -20.32 43.22
CA CYS A 289 -5.87 -20.21 43.58
C CYS A 289 -6.66 -21.40 43.01
N HIS A 290 -7.42 -22.08 43.85
CA HIS A 290 -8.21 -23.25 43.47
C HIS A 290 -9.37 -23.48 44.45
N ALA A 291 -10.58 -23.67 43.95
CA ALA A 291 -11.73 -24.09 44.75
C ALA A 291 -11.67 -25.59 45.04
N ALA A 292 -11.48 -25.97 46.30
CA ALA A 292 -11.26 -27.37 46.72
C ALA A 292 -12.41 -28.34 46.38
N ASN A 293 -13.62 -27.82 46.13
CA ASN A 293 -14.81 -28.58 45.74
C ASN A 293 -14.92 -28.80 44.21
N SER A 294 -14.00 -28.25 43.39
CA SER A 294 -14.08 -28.28 41.92
C SER A 294 -14.32 -29.69 41.39
N SER A 295 -13.46 -30.64 41.74
CA SER A 295 -13.58 -32.03 41.29
C SER A 295 -14.87 -32.70 41.74
N GLN A 296 -15.31 -32.45 42.98
CA GLN A 296 -16.55 -33.04 43.49
C GLN A 296 -17.79 -32.52 42.74
N ILE A 297 -17.81 -31.23 42.41
CA ILE A 297 -18.89 -30.62 41.62
C ILE A 297 -18.93 -31.23 40.22
N ILE A 298 -17.78 -31.28 39.53
CA ILE A 298 -17.73 -31.83 38.16
C ILE A 298 -18.12 -33.31 38.15
N GLN A 299 -17.63 -34.10 39.10
CA GLN A 299 -18.00 -35.52 39.20
C GLN A 299 -19.52 -35.69 39.36
N ARG A 300 -20.15 -34.90 40.23
CA ARG A 300 -21.60 -34.95 40.46
C ARG A 300 -22.41 -34.56 39.23
N VAL A 301 -21.96 -33.56 38.48
CA VAL A 301 -22.71 -33.00 37.35
C VAL A 301 -22.48 -33.81 36.08
N CYS A 302 -21.26 -34.29 35.83
CA CYS A 302 -20.87 -34.84 34.53
C CYS A 302 -20.81 -36.37 34.47
N ILE A 303 -20.48 -37.09 35.55
CA ILE A 303 -20.31 -38.56 35.47
C ILE A 303 -21.62 -39.25 35.05
N GLY A 304 -21.52 -40.20 34.12
CA GLY A 304 -22.64 -40.95 33.54
C GLY A 304 -23.42 -40.19 32.47
N GLN A 305 -23.12 -38.90 32.25
CA GLN A 305 -23.77 -38.11 31.20
C GLN A 305 -23.04 -38.28 29.88
N LYS A 306 -23.80 -38.21 28.77
CA LYS A 306 -23.23 -38.14 27.42
C LYS A 306 -22.65 -36.76 27.12
N ARG A 307 -23.32 -35.72 27.63
CA ARG A 307 -22.94 -34.30 27.51
C ARG A 307 -23.05 -33.64 28.88
N CYS A 308 -22.16 -32.71 29.18
CA CYS A 308 -22.17 -31.95 30.43
C CYS A 308 -21.90 -30.47 30.12
N SER A 309 -22.72 -29.59 30.68
CA SER A 309 -22.50 -28.14 30.61
C SER A 309 -22.36 -27.59 32.03
N VAL A 310 -21.28 -26.87 32.30
CA VAL A 310 -20.98 -26.36 33.65
C VAL A 310 -20.62 -24.87 33.59
N PRO A 311 -21.37 -23.98 34.28
CA PRO A 311 -21.03 -22.57 34.35
C PRO A 311 -19.83 -22.35 35.29
N ALA A 312 -18.83 -21.61 34.83
CA ALA A 312 -17.65 -21.26 35.59
C ALA A 312 -17.92 -20.02 36.46
N THR A 313 -18.71 -20.18 37.52
CA THR A 313 -19.12 -19.05 38.38
C THR A 313 -18.74 -19.26 39.83
N SER A 314 -18.49 -18.14 40.51
CA SER A 314 -18.27 -18.10 41.95
C SER A 314 -19.51 -18.52 42.76
N ASP A 315 -20.71 -18.45 42.16
CA ASP A 315 -21.94 -19.00 42.77
C ASP A 315 -21.93 -20.53 42.87
N LEU A 316 -21.36 -21.21 41.86
CA LEU A 316 -21.31 -22.67 41.82
C LEU A 316 -20.12 -23.23 42.62
N PHE A 317 -18.94 -22.63 42.45
CA PHE A 317 -17.70 -23.15 43.02
C PHE A 317 -17.27 -22.44 44.32
N GLY A 318 -17.85 -21.28 44.63
CA GLY A 318 -17.32 -20.34 45.62
C GLY A 318 -16.27 -19.39 45.02
N ASP A 319 -15.86 -18.38 45.78
CA ASP A 319 -14.78 -17.46 45.40
C ASP A 319 -13.45 -17.84 46.10
N PRO A 320 -12.59 -18.66 45.48
CA PRO A 320 -11.32 -19.09 46.08
C PRO A 320 -10.25 -17.98 46.14
N CYS A 321 -10.43 -16.86 45.43
CA CYS A 321 -9.48 -15.74 45.42
C CYS A 321 -10.17 -14.44 44.99
N GLN A 322 -10.66 -13.69 45.99
CA GLN A 322 -11.34 -12.41 45.76
C GLN A 322 -10.47 -11.42 44.98
N GLY A 323 -11.07 -10.74 44.01
CA GLY A 323 -10.37 -9.77 43.15
C GLY A 323 -9.42 -10.37 42.12
N THR A 324 -9.32 -11.70 42.04
CA THR A 324 -8.58 -12.40 40.98
C THR A 324 -9.58 -13.06 40.03
N THR A 325 -9.43 -12.86 38.72
CA THR A 325 -10.23 -13.54 37.70
C THR A 325 -9.93 -15.04 37.72
N LYS A 326 -10.98 -15.87 37.76
CA LYS A 326 -10.84 -17.33 37.76
C LYS A 326 -11.04 -17.91 36.36
N ARG A 327 -10.64 -19.16 36.19
CA ARG A 327 -10.94 -20.03 35.05
C ARG A 327 -11.34 -21.40 35.55
N LEU A 328 -12.22 -22.07 34.81
CA LEU A 328 -12.57 -23.47 34.98
C LEU A 328 -11.83 -24.33 33.95
N LEU A 329 -10.89 -25.14 34.42
CA LEU A 329 -10.22 -26.16 33.61
C LEU A 329 -10.73 -27.54 34.03
N ILE A 330 -11.13 -28.37 33.07
CA ILE A 330 -11.62 -29.74 33.30
C ILE A 330 -10.91 -30.70 32.33
N GLN A 331 -10.52 -31.86 32.85
CA GLN A 331 -10.08 -33.03 32.07
C GLN A 331 -10.87 -34.26 32.50
N ILE A 332 -11.45 -34.95 31.52
CA ILE A 332 -12.26 -36.15 31.72
C ILE A 332 -11.83 -37.29 30.78
N GLN A 333 -12.27 -38.51 31.11
CA GLN A 333 -12.19 -39.67 30.24
C GLN A 333 -13.58 -40.22 29.95
N CYS A 334 -13.80 -40.60 28.69
CA CYS A 334 -15.02 -41.24 28.22
C CYS A 334 -14.95 -42.77 28.39
N ASP A 335 -16.11 -43.42 28.50
CA ASP A 335 -16.25 -44.87 28.35
C ASP A 335 -17.32 -45.18 27.26
N PRO A 336 -16.95 -45.86 26.15
CA PRO A 336 -15.59 -46.28 25.81
C PRO A 336 -14.65 -45.07 25.60
N PRO A 337 -13.32 -45.24 25.81
CA PRO A 337 -12.35 -44.18 25.57
C PRO A 337 -12.44 -43.65 24.13
N GLN A 338 -12.26 -42.34 23.98
CA GLN A 338 -12.36 -41.62 22.69
C GLN A 338 -11.03 -40.95 22.39
N ASN A 339 -10.58 -41.02 21.14
CA ASN A 339 -9.46 -40.23 20.66
C ASN A 339 -9.98 -38.87 20.19
N ASN A 340 -9.61 -37.82 20.91
CA ASN A 340 -10.11 -36.48 20.74
C ASN A 340 -9.06 -35.58 20.08
N THR A 341 -9.55 -34.84 19.09
CA THR A 341 -8.93 -33.70 18.41
C THR A 341 -9.89 -32.51 18.52
N TYR A 342 -9.38 -31.29 18.46
CA TYR A 342 -10.13 -30.08 18.89
C TYR A 342 -10.34 -29.07 17.76
N TYR A 343 -10.66 -29.57 16.57
CA TYR A 343 -10.99 -28.73 15.43
C TYR A 343 -12.31 -27.97 15.63
N ASN A 344 -12.27 -26.65 15.47
CA ASN A 344 -13.41 -25.74 15.49
C ASN A 344 -13.30 -24.74 14.34
N PHE A 345 -14.07 -24.99 13.28
CA PHE A 345 -14.12 -24.14 12.10
C PHE A 345 -15.26 -23.11 12.11
N THR A 346 -16.03 -23.03 13.20
CA THR A 346 -17.31 -22.28 13.27
C THR A 346 -17.20 -20.84 12.74
N TYR A 347 -16.13 -20.13 13.10
CA TYR A 347 -15.91 -18.75 12.65
C TYR A 347 -15.23 -18.69 11.29
N LEU A 348 -14.12 -19.41 11.15
CA LEU A 348 -13.26 -19.40 9.97
C LEU A 348 -14.02 -19.78 8.68
N ASP A 349 -14.87 -20.80 8.76
CA ASP A 349 -15.63 -21.33 7.62
C ASP A 349 -16.49 -20.25 6.93
N THR A 350 -17.25 -19.48 7.71
CA THR A 350 -18.20 -18.53 7.14
C THR A 350 -17.49 -17.34 6.50
N MET A 351 -16.45 -16.81 7.15
CA MET A 351 -15.71 -15.67 6.63
C MET A 351 -14.91 -16.03 5.37
N LEU A 352 -14.26 -17.19 5.35
CA LEU A 352 -13.56 -17.67 4.17
C LEU A 352 -14.55 -17.98 3.04
N GLN A 353 -15.69 -18.62 3.33
CA GLN A 353 -16.73 -18.82 2.32
C GLN A 353 -17.20 -17.51 1.69
N ASP A 354 -17.51 -16.49 2.49
CA ASP A 354 -17.98 -15.21 1.96
C ASP A 354 -16.90 -14.50 1.13
N PHE A 355 -15.62 -14.63 1.52
CA PHE A 355 -14.50 -14.17 0.70
C PHE A 355 -14.43 -14.92 -0.64
N LEU A 356 -14.54 -16.26 -0.60
CA LEU A 356 -14.45 -17.09 -1.79
C LEU A 356 -15.62 -16.83 -2.76
N ASP A 357 -16.83 -16.61 -2.24
CA ASP A 357 -18.02 -16.28 -3.02
C ASP A 357 -17.94 -14.86 -3.62
N ALA A 358 -17.32 -13.92 -2.90
CA ALA A 358 -17.13 -12.54 -3.37
C ALA A 358 -16.04 -12.43 -4.45
N THR A 359 -15.10 -13.37 -4.48
CA THR A 359 -13.96 -13.42 -5.42
C THR A 359 -14.09 -14.55 -6.44
N ASP A 360 -15.28 -15.14 -6.57
CA ASP A 360 -15.52 -16.22 -7.52
C ASP A 360 -15.21 -15.79 -8.97
N GLY A 361 -14.53 -16.67 -9.71
CA GLY A 361 -14.07 -16.39 -11.08
C GLY A 361 -12.75 -15.61 -11.19
N HIS A 362 -12.13 -15.22 -10.07
CA HIS A 362 -10.85 -14.51 -10.04
C HIS A 362 -9.73 -15.35 -9.41
N SER A 363 -8.49 -15.06 -9.79
CA SER A 363 -7.31 -15.59 -9.10
C SER A 363 -7.30 -15.05 -7.67
N ARG A 364 -6.92 -15.86 -6.69
CA ARG A 364 -6.95 -15.47 -5.27
C ARG A 364 -5.77 -16.05 -4.49
N ILE A 365 -5.37 -15.37 -3.42
CA ILE A 365 -4.29 -15.81 -2.54
C ILE A 365 -4.85 -16.05 -1.14
N ILE A 366 -4.81 -17.29 -0.66
CA ILE A 366 -5.29 -17.66 0.69
C ILE A 366 -4.09 -17.85 1.61
N SER A 367 -4.05 -17.11 2.72
CA SER A 367 -2.99 -17.18 3.73
C SER A 367 -3.56 -17.60 5.08
N PHE A 368 -3.31 -18.85 5.47
CA PHE A 368 -3.56 -19.32 6.84
C PHE A 368 -2.34 -19.02 7.72
N CYS A 369 -2.02 -17.74 7.88
CA CYS A 369 -0.74 -17.33 8.46
C CYS A 369 -0.60 -17.62 9.96
N THR A 370 -1.69 -17.64 10.73
CA THR A 370 -1.64 -17.91 12.17
C THR A 370 -1.51 -19.41 12.47
N GLN A 371 -0.35 -19.84 12.97
CA GLN A 371 -0.06 -21.24 13.35
C GLN A 371 -0.51 -21.51 14.79
N PRO A 372 -1.13 -22.66 15.12
CA PRO A 372 -1.43 -23.01 16.51
C PRO A 372 -0.23 -23.00 17.46
N ASN A 373 -0.32 -22.31 18.60
CA ASN A 373 0.79 -22.24 19.56
C ASN A 373 1.24 -23.62 20.08
N TRP A 374 0.38 -24.64 20.12
CA TRP A 374 0.77 -25.97 20.59
C TRP A 374 1.77 -26.68 19.66
N LEU A 375 1.95 -26.20 18.43
CA LEU A 375 3.03 -26.64 17.55
C LEU A 375 4.39 -26.14 18.01
N PHE A 376 4.45 -25.20 18.95
CA PHE A 376 5.66 -24.58 19.47
C PHE A 376 5.92 -24.96 20.94
N LYS A 377 7.19 -25.08 21.30
CA LYS A 377 7.65 -25.28 22.67
C LYS A 377 7.26 -24.06 23.50
N GLN A 378 6.65 -24.32 24.65
CA GLN A 378 6.19 -23.30 25.58
C GLN A 378 6.62 -23.66 27.00
N ASP A 379 7.17 -22.69 27.74
CA ASP A 379 7.46 -22.86 29.17
C ASP A 379 6.17 -22.90 30.00
N THR A 380 5.19 -22.09 29.61
CA THR A 380 3.86 -22.02 30.21
C THR A 380 2.79 -21.99 29.11
N PRO A 381 1.72 -22.79 29.22
CA PRO A 381 0.63 -22.78 28.25
C PRO A 381 -0.02 -21.41 28.12
N HIS A 382 -0.16 -20.94 26.89
CA HIS A 382 -0.84 -19.68 26.59
C HIS A 382 -2.35 -19.76 26.86
N ILE A 383 -2.93 -18.68 27.38
CA ILE A 383 -4.36 -18.59 27.68
C ILE A 383 -5.01 -17.62 26.70
N TYR A 384 -5.91 -18.14 25.88
CA TYR A 384 -6.65 -17.34 24.90
C TYR A 384 -7.82 -16.56 25.55
N PRO A 385 -8.18 -15.38 25.01
CA PRO A 385 -9.40 -14.69 25.40
C PRO A 385 -10.66 -15.55 25.25
N ASP A 386 -11.58 -15.48 26.21
CA ASP A 386 -12.82 -16.25 26.14
C ASP A 386 -13.78 -15.70 25.08
N ASN A 387 -13.84 -14.38 24.93
CA ASN A 387 -14.59 -13.72 23.87
C ASN A 387 -13.81 -13.80 22.54
N ALA A 388 -14.44 -14.34 21.50
CA ALA A 388 -13.83 -14.50 20.18
C ALA A 388 -13.53 -13.17 19.47
N THR A 389 -14.14 -12.06 19.91
CA THR A 389 -13.91 -10.73 19.34
C THR A 389 -12.79 -9.93 20.01
N TYR A 390 -12.21 -10.47 21.08
CA TYR A 390 -11.12 -9.79 21.79
C TYR A 390 -9.78 -10.10 21.15
N THR A 391 -8.94 -9.08 21.06
CA THR A 391 -7.58 -9.23 20.55
C THR A 391 -6.70 -9.96 21.57
N ASP A 392 -5.76 -10.74 21.06
CA ASP A 392 -4.69 -11.40 21.81
C ASP A 392 -3.33 -10.98 21.24
N TRP A 393 -2.89 -9.78 21.59
CA TRP A 393 -1.59 -9.24 21.18
C TRP A 393 -0.39 -9.98 21.81
N GLY A 394 -0.65 -10.92 22.74
CA GLY A 394 0.37 -11.83 23.27
C GLY A 394 0.62 -13.04 22.38
N TYR A 395 -0.19 -13.23 21.34
CA TYR A 395 0.01 -14.20 20.26
C TYR A 395 0.94 -13.61 19.18
N PRO A 396 1.77 -14.41 18.48
CA PRO A 396 2.10 -15.82 18.71
C PRO A 396 3.08 -16.08 19.87
N VAL A 397 3.09 -17.31 20.40
CA VAL A 397 3.95 -17.72 21.54
C VAL A 397 4.88 -18.87 21.16
N GLY A 398 6.14 -18.76 21.59
CA GLY A 398 7.20 -19.73 21.32
C GLY A 398 7.97 -19.42 20.04
N THR A 399 9.20 -19.93 19.93
CA THR A 399 10.09 -19.69 18.76
C THR A 399 10.65 -20.96 18.15
N GLU A 400 10.38 -22.11 18.78
CA GLU A 400 10.85 -23.42 18.33
C GLU A 400 9.66 -24.37 18.26
N LEU A 401 9.50 -25.09 17.15
CA LEU A 401 8.50 -26.14 17.01
C LEU A 401 8.79 -27.29 17.98
N VAL A 402 7.73 -27.98 18.41
CA VAL A 402 7.82 -29.19 19.25
C VAL A 402 8.39 -30.39 18.50
N ASP A 403 8.32 -30.36 17.16
CA ASP A 403 8.78 -31.41 16.26
C ASP A 403 9.87 -30.87 15.32
N ASP A 404 11.11 -31.32 15.54
CA ASP A 404 12.27 -30.91 14.74
C ASP A 404 12.19 -31.38 13.27
N THR A 405 11.35 -32.38 12.96
CA THR A 405 11.10 -32.83 11.58
C THR A 405 10.10 -31.94 10.84
N MET A 406 9.37 -31.09 11.57
CA MET A 406 8.27 -30.23 11.08
C MET A 406 7.12 -31.01 10.45
N GLN A 407 7.04 -32.32 10.67
CA GLN A 407 5.96 -33.14 10.17
C GLN A 407 4.62 -32.74 10.80
N ALA A 408 4.57 -32.47 12.10
CA ALA A 408 3.35 -32.03 12.78
C ALA A 408 2.79 -30.72 12.18
N LEU A 409 3.67 -29.78 11.84
CA LEU A 409 3.32 -28.53 11.17
C LEU A 409 2.71 -28.81 9.77
N GLY A 410 3.40 -29.59 8.95
CA GLY A 410 2.92 -29.97 7.63
C GLY A 410 1.59 -30.74 7.68
N ASP A 411 1.44 -31.67 8.61
CA ASP A 411 0.24 -32.47 8.79
C ASP A 411 -0.96 -31.60 9.23
N TYR A 412 -0.77 -30.63 10.12
CA TYR A 412 -1.82 -29.66 10.49
C TYR A 412 -2.30 -28.86 9.27
N TYR A 413 -1.39 -28.24 8.53
CA TYR A 413 -1.75 -27.48 7.33
C TYR A 413 -2.37 -28.37 6.24
N GLY A 414 -1.86 -29.59 6.05
CA GLY A 414 -2.46 -30.55 5.13
C GLY A 414 -3.93 -30.84 5.45
N ARG A 415 -4.26 -31.06 6.73
CA ARG A 415 -5.64 -31.26 7.18
C ARG A 415 -6.50 -30.01 7.03
N LEU A 416 -5.97 -28.83 7.38
CA LEU A 416 -6.65 -27.55 7.21
C LEU A 416 -7.03 -27.29 5.74
N PHE A 417 -6.13 -27.58 4.80
CA PHE A 417 -6.43 -27.42 3.37
C PHE A 417 -7.37 -28.52 2.87
N ALA A 418 -7.23 -29.76 3.32
CA ALA A 418 -8.15 -30.85 2.95
C ALA A 418 -9.58 -30.60 3.45
N TRP A 419 -9.75 -29.91 4.59
CA TRP A 419 -11.06 -29.43 5.06
C TRP A 419 -11.77 -28.59 3.99
N TYR A 420 -11.08 -27.68 3.33
CA TYR A 420 -11.70 -26.78 2.34
C TYR A 420 -11.70 -27.32 0.91
N THR A 421 -10.73 -28.16 0.55
CA THR A 421 -10.50 -28.59 -0.85
C THR A 421 -10.92 -30.04 -1.13
N ARG A 422 -11.12 -30.87 -0.09
CA ARG A 422 -11.37 -32.32 -0.21
C ARG A 422 -12.57 -32.83 0.59
N GLY A 423 -13.44 -31.94 1.07
CA GLY A 423 -14.62 -32.33 1.85
C GLY A 423 -14.29 -32.87 3.25
N GLY A 424 -13.07 -32.61 3.76
CA GLY A 424 -12.62 -33.08 5.07
C GLY A 424 -11.32 -33.87 5.04
N PHE A 425 -10.99 -34.48 6.18
CA PHE A 425 -9.72 -35.20 6.39
C PHE A 425 -9.86 -36.32 7.41
N ILE A 426 -8.82 -37.14 7.52
CA ILE A 426 -8.64 -38.10 8.61
C ILE A 426 -7.52 -37.56 9.49
N ASP A 427 -7.76 -37.43 10.79
CA ASP A 427 -6.75 -36.96 11.75
C ASP A 427 -5.74 -38.06 12.14
N GLU A 428 -4.72 -37.69 12.92
CA GLU A 428 -3.65 -38.60 13.35
C GLU A 428 -4.12 -39.79 14.21
N TYR A 429 -5.36 -39.77 14.69
CA TYR A 429 -5.98 -40.88 15.42
C TYR A 429 -6.98 -41.68 14.57
N GLY A 430 -7.03 -41.44 13.26
CA GLY A 430 -7.91 -42.15 12.33
C GLY A 430 -9.35 -41.67 12.34
N ARG A 431 -9.66 -40.54 12.99
CA ARG A 431 -11.02 -40.00 13.02
C ARG A 431 -11.26 -39.17 11.76
N LYS A 432 -12.39 -39.46 11.12
CA LYS A 432 -12.86 -38.72 9.95
C LYS A 432 -13.57 -37.44 10.40
N HIS A 433 -13.11 -36.31 9.87
CA HIS A 433 -13.78 -35.01 9.93
C HIS A 433 -14.29 -34.69 8.54
N THR A 434 -15.55 -34.26 8.44
CA THR A 434 -16.21 -34.01 7.15
C THR A 434 -16.67 -32.57 7.06
N SER A 435 -16.38 -31.93 5.94
CA SER A 435 -16.93 -30.65 5.52
C SER A 435 -17.81 -30.84 4.28
N ASN A 436 -18.50 -29.79 3.85
CA ASN A 436 -19.23 -29.76 2.58
C ASN A 436 -18.50 -28.93 1.53
N TYR A 437 -17.18 -28.71 1.69
CA TYR A 437 -16.38 -27.82 0.85
C TYR A 437 -15.49 -28.60 -0.12
N GLU A 438 -15.45 -28.13 -1.36
CA GLU A 438 -14.57 -28.63 -2.43
C GLU A 438 -14.06 -27.44 -3.24
N TYR A 439 -13.53 -26.43 -2.55
CA TYR A 439 -13.00 -25.23 -3.20
C TYR A 439 -11.70 -25.54 -3.93
N ASP A 440 -11.47 -24.78 -5.00
CA ASP A 440 -10.18 -24.71 -5.68
C ASP A 440 -9.75 -23.24 -5.74
N TRP A 441 -8.45 -23.01 -5.54
CA TRP A 441 -7.85 -21.68 -5.63
C TRP A 441 -6.39 -21.78 -6.04
N ASP A 442 -5.87 -20.71 -6.64
CA ASP A 442 -4.61 -20.75 -7.36
C ASP A 442 -3.38 -20.64 -6.45
N TYR A 443 -3.43 -19.75 -5.45
CA TYR A 443 -2.28 -19.39 -4.64
C TYR A 443 -2.56 -19.55 -3.15
N THR A 444 -1.54 -19.98 -2.42
CA THR A 444 -1.50 -19.86 -0.98
C THR A 444 -0.21 -19.23 -0.51
N GLU A 445 -0.31 -18.31 0.45
CA GLU A 445 0.87 -17.75 1.11
C GLU A 445 1.16 -18.48 2.41
N ILE A 446 2.43 -18.77 2.62
CA ILE A 446 2.89 -19.49 3.79
C ILE A 446 3.43 -18.49 4.81
N PHE A 447 2.57 -18.19 5.79
CA PHE A 447 2.82 -17.32 6.95
C PHE A 447 2.86 -15.83 6.64
N ASN A 448 3.01 -15.02 7.68
CA ASN A 448 3.02 -13.56 7.65
C ASN A 448 4.14 -13.06 8.56
N GLU A 449 4.87 -12.01 8.17
CA GLU A 449 5.95 -11.38 8.94
C GLU A 449 6.87 -12.40 9.62
N VAL A 450 7.38 -13.35 8.84
CA VAL A 450 8.05 -14.58 9.33
C VAL A 450 9.28 -14.32 10.21
N GLU A 451 9.90 -13.15 10.06
CA GLU A 451 11.02 -12.69 10.88
C GLU A 451 10.60 -12.19 12.27
N SER A 452 9.32 -11.82 12.42
CA SER A 452 8.72 -11.26 13.64
C SER A 452 7.81 -12.28 14.32
N GLU A 453 6.85 -12.85 13.59
CA GLU A 453 5.92 -13.87 14.08
C GLU A 453 6.68 -15.17 14.39
N HIS A 454 6.62 -15.61 15.65
CA HIS A 454 7.48 -16.69 16.19
C HIS A 454 9.00 -16.45 16.05
N ARG A 455 9.44 -15.27 15.56
CA ARG A 455 10.84 -14.86 15.43
C ARG A 455 11.72 -15.92 14.75
N MET A 456 11.24 -16.48 13.64
CA MET A 456 12.02 -17.45 12.89
C MET A 456 13.24 -16.78 12.25
N ASN A 457 14.31 -17.54 12.04
CA ASN A 457 15.34 -17.15 11.08
C ASN A 457 15.02 -17.75 9.71
N VAL A 458 15.69 -17.27 8.66
CA VAL A 458 15.40 -17.68 7.29
C VAL A 458 15.60 -19.18 7.05
N GLU A 459 16.60 -19.81 7.66
CA GLU A 459 16.83 -21.25 7.50
C GLU A 459 15.69 -22.07 8.11
N TYR A 460 15.20 -21.64 9.26
CA TYR A 460 14.08 -22.29 9.94
C TYR A 460 12.77 -22.09 9.18
N TYR A 461 12.52 -20.87 8.69
CA TYR A 461 11.36 -20.57 7.85
C TYR A 461 11.37 -21.38 6.54
N THR A 462 12.52 -21.45 5.85
CA THR A 462 12.67 -22.22 4.60
C THR A 462 12.26 -23.69 4.79
N ARG A 463 12.70 -24.30 5.90
CA ARG A 463 12.29 -25.68 6.24
C ARG A 463 10.80 -25.79 6.58
N ALA A 464 10.24 -24.79 7.26
CA ALA A 464 8.83 -24.76 7.60
C ALA A 464 7.95 -24.60 6.34
N TYR A 465 8.36 -23.74 5.41
CA TYR A 465 7.77 -23.57 4.09
C TYR A 465 7.68 -24.89 3.33
N ASP A 466 8.80 -25.61 3.24
CA ASP A 466 8.87 -26.93 2.59
C ASP A 466 7.93 -27.94 3.25
N ALA A 467 7.92 -28.00 4.58
CA ALA A 467 7.11 -28.94 5.34
C ALA A 467 5.61 -28.69 5.15
N VAL A 468 5.19 -27.41 5.12
CA VAL A 468 3.79 -27.03 4.88
C VAL A 468 3.36 -27.45 3.47
N ILE A 469 4.17 -27.19 2.44
CA ILE A 469 3.86 -27.57 1.04
C ILE A 469 3.75 -29.10 0.90
N GLN A 470 4.70 -29.84 1.47
CA GLN A 470 4.66 -31.30 1.47
C GLN A 470 3.43 -31.84 2.19
N GLY A 471 3.04 -31.22 3.30
CA GLY A 471 1.82 -31.50 4.03
C GLY A 471 0.57 -31.28 3.17
N ILE A 472 0.43 -30.10 2.58
CA ILE A 472 -0.67 -29.77 1.67
C ILE A 472 -0.77 -30.80 0.55
N ARG A 473 0.33 -31.11 -0.15
CA ARG A 473 0.35 -32.11 -1.23
C ARG A 473 -0.05 -33.51 -0.75
N ARG A 474 0.38 -33.92 0.45
CA ARG A 474 0.06 -35.24 1.02
C ARG A 474 -1.43 -35.43 1.28
N TYR A 475 -2.10 -34.42 1.84
CA TYR A 475 -3.52 -34.53 2.22
C TYR A 475 -4.47 -34.13 1.10
N THR A 476 -4.05 -33.20 0.24
CA THR A 476 -4.90 -32.68 -0.83
C THR A 476 -4.59 -33.28 -2.19
N ASN A 477 -3.46 -33.94 -2.42
CA ASN A 477 -3.03 -34.39 -3.75
C ASN A 477 -3.11 -33.26 -4.82
N ASN A 478 -2.97 -31.99 -4.42
CA ASN A 478 -2.94 -30.84 -5.32
C ASN A 478 -1.49 -30.42 -5.56
N TYR A 479 -1.01 -30.66 -6.78
CA TYR A 479 0.33 -30.26 -7.23
C TYR A 479 0.31 -29.02 -8.13
N ASN A 480 -0.88 -28.49 -8.43
CA ASN A 480 -1.06 -27.30 -9.26
C ASN A 480 -1.18 -26.01 -8.43
N MET A 481 -1.47 -26.13 -7.12
CA MET A 481 -1.45 -25.03 -6.17
C MET A 481 -0.09 -24.34 -6.20
N LYS A 482 -0.10 -23.00 -6.27
CA LYS A 482 1.09 -22.16 -6.24
C LYS A 482 1.30 -21.57 -4.87
N TYR A 483 2.55 -21.26 -4.56
CA TYR A 483 2.95 -20.86 -3.21
C TYR A 483 3.65 -19.51 -3.19
N VAL A 484 3.19 -18.64 -2.28
CA VAL A 484 3.82 -17.36 -1.97
C VAL A 484 4.59 -17.51 -0.65
N GLY A 485 5.84 -17.05 -0.63
CA GLY A 485 6.72 -17.14 0.53
C GLY A 485 7.09 -15.79 1.15
N MET A 486 7.50 -15.87 2.41
CA MET A 486 8.09 -14.85 3.26
C MET A 486 7.12 -13.86 3.89
N ALA A 487 6.39 -13.04 3.12
CA ALA A 487 5.60 -11.93 3.66
C ALA A 487 6.39 -11.09 4.68
N VAL A 488 7.64 -10.76 4.35
CA VAL A 488 8.57 -10.07 5.25
C VAL A 488 8.08 -8.64 5.51
N GLY A 489 7.92 -8.30 6.79
CA GLY A 489 7.51 -6.97 7.24
C GLY A 489 8.69 -6.00 7.47
N GLY A 490 9.86 -6.55 7.78
CA GLY A 490 11.11 -5.82 7.99
C GLY A 490 11.72 -5.22 6.71
N HIS A 491 12.53 -4.19 6.89
CA HIS A 491 13.24 -3.49 5.80
C HIS A 491 14.73 -3.80 5.80
N ASN A 492 15.31 -3.92 4.60
CA ASN A 492 16.72 -4.26 4.33
C ASN A 492 17.11 -5.68 4.76
N GLU A 493 16.15 -6.60 4.78
CA GLU A 493 16.32 -8.02 5.13
C GLU A 493 16.94 -8.84 3.99
N PHE A 494 17.95 -8.32 3.30
CA PHE A 494 18.48 -8.89 2.05
C PHE A 494 19.00 -10.34 2.18
N ASP A 495 19.43 -10.75 3.37
CA ASP A 495 19.89 -12.11 3.63
C ASP A 495 18.74 -13.12 3.60
N TRP A 496 17.51 -12.71 3.93
CA TRP A 496 16.31 -13.53 3.77
C TRP A 496 16.10 -13.89 2.30
N TYR A 497 16.07 -12.89 1.43
CA TYR A 497 15.89 -13.07 0.00
C TYR A 497 17.00 -13.92 -0.62
N ARG A 498 18.27 -13.69 -0.25
CA ARG A 498 19.40 -14.48 -0.77
C ARG A 498 19.32 -15.95 -0.38
N TYR A 499 18.90 -16.23 0.85
CA TYR A 499 18.82 -17.61 1.33
C TYR A 499 17.58 -18.31 0.76
N PHE A 500 16.39 -17.70 0.86
CA PHE A 500 15.13 -18.29 0.44
C PHE A 500 15.07 -18.50 -1.07
N LEU A 501 15.49 -17.53 -1.89
CA LEU A 501 15.42 -17.66 -3.35
C LEU A 501 16.44 -18.66 -3.94
N ASN A 502 17.36 -19.18 -3.12
CA ASN A 502 18.28 -20.19 -3.57
C ASN A 502 17.63 -21.58 -3.48
N HIS A 503 17.22 -22.13 -4.65
CA HIS A 503 16.65 -23.46 -4.80
C HIS A 503 17.41 -24.58 -4.08
N SER A 504 18.73 -24.47 -3.89
CA SER A 504 19.51 -25.49 -3.17
C SER A 504 19.21 -25.58 -1.68
N ASN A 505 18.58 -24.56 -1.11
CA ASN A 505 18.22 -24.50 0.31
C ASN A 505 16.85 -25.14 0.60
N HIS A 506 16.09 -25.47 -0.45
CA HIS A 506 14.79 -26.12 -0.35
C HIS A 506 14.88 -27.63 -0.58
N ALA A 507 13.90 -28.35 -0.05
CA ALA A 507 13.68 -29.74 -0.38
C ALA A 507 13.39 -29.92 -1.88
N PRO A 508 13.67 -31.11 -2.46
CA PRO A 508 13.39 -31.36 -3.88
C PRO A 508 11.91 -31.13 -4.23
N ASP A 509 11.68 -30.62 -5.44
CA ASP A 509 10.35 -30.37 -6.03
C ASP A 509 9.47 -29.33 -5.29
N ILE A 510 10.05 -28.56 -4.37
CA ILE A 510 9.38 -27.40 -3.78
C ILE A 510 9.44 -26.23 -4.76
N PRO A 511 8.28 -25.68 -5.19
CA PRO A 511 8.25 -24.55 -6.10
C PRO A 511 8.50 -23.24 -5.34
N LEU A 512 9.09 -22.28 -6.04
CA LEU A 512 9.17 -20.88 -5.63
C LEU A 512 8.34 -20.08 -6.63
N ASP A 513 7.01 -20.06 -6.45
CA ASP A 513 6.13 -19.42 -7.44
C ASP A 513 6.12 -17.90 -7.28
N MET A 514 6.17 -17.41 -6.04
CA MET A 514 6.15 -15.99 -5.72
C MET A 514 6.77 -15.70 -4.35
N ILE A 515 7.36 -14.53 -4.18
CA ILE A 515 7.77 -13.98 -2.89
C ILE A 515 6.97 -12.73 -2.54
N SER A 516 6.81 -12.46 -1.25
CA SER A 516 6.05 -11.32 -0.73
C SER A 516 6.78 -10.55 0.37
N TYR A 517 6.47 -9.26 0.48
CA TYR A 517 6.99 -8.34 1.50
C TYR A 517 6.17 -7.05 1.59
N HIS A 518 6.30 -6.34 2.71
CA HIS A 518 5.39 -5.27 3.11
C HIS A 518 5.98 -3.87 2.89
N PHE A 519 5.09 -2.88 2.89
CA PHE A 519 5.45 -1.48 3.03
C PHE A 519 4.33 -0.69 3.73
N TYR A 520 4.66 -0.08 4.86
CA TYR A 520 3.79 0.88 5.53
C TYR A 520 4.49 2.22 5.71
N ALA A 521 3.93 3.28 5.12
CA ALA A 521 4.37 4.62 5.43
C ALA A 521 3.89 5.00 6.85
N LEU A 522 4.75 5.71 7.57
CA LEU A 522 4.47 6.20 8.93
C LEU A 522 4.27 7.72 8.93
N ALA A 523 3.45 8.22 9.85
CA ALA A 523 3.25 9.64 10.11
C ALA A 523 3.77 10.02 11.49
N ASN A 524 4.23 11.26 11.67
CA ASN A 524 4.44 11.83 13.00
C ASN A 524 3.10 12.28 13.62
N SER A 525 2.14 12.66 12.79
CA SER A 525 0.85 13.19 13.22
C SER A 525 -0.32 12.40 12.65
N ARG A 526 -1.25 12.04 13.54
CA ARG A 526 -2.53 11.43 13.17
C ARG A 526 -3.53 12.42 12.56
N THR A 527 -3.34 13.73 12.76
CA THR A 527 -4.39 14.73 12.46
C THR A 527 -3.91 15.92 11.62
N ASP A 528 -2.63 16.01 11.30
CA ASP A 528 -2.08 17.10 10.47
C ASP A 528 -1.87 16.64 9.02
N PRO A 529 -2.70 17.08 8.06
CA PRO A 529 -2.56 16.68 6.68
C PRO A 529 -1.24 17.08 6.02
N LYS A 530 -0.54 18.10 6.56
CA LYS A 530 0.75 18.52 6.01
C LYS A 530 1.84 17.49 6.28
N ASP A 531 1.76 16.77 7.40
CA ASP A 531 2.72 15.73 7.77
C ASP A 531 2.68 14.55 6.78
N TRP A 532 1.52 14.27 6.18
CA TRP A 532 1.32 13.12 5.29
C TRP A 532 1.97 13.24 3.91
N GLU A 533 2.52 14.41 3.56
CA GLU A 533 3.39 14.52 2.38
C GLU A 533 4.67 13.66 2.54
N ILE A 534 5.05 13.31 3.78
CA ILE A 534 6.21 12.45 4.06
C ILE A 534 6.05 11.02 3.54
N PHE A 535 4.83 10.57 3.27
CA PHE A 535 4.58 9.22 2.76
C PHE A 535 5.31 8.96 1.44
N PHE A 536 5.36 9.98 0.58
CA PHE A 536 5.95 9.87 -0.75
C PHE A 536 7.47 9.71 -0.70
N SER A 537 8.17 10.43 0.20
CA SER A 537 9.62 10.30 0.34
C SER A 537 10.06 9.00 1.03
N GLN A 538 9.21 8.46 1.93
CA GLN A 538 9.42 7.12 2.49
C GLN A 538 9.30 6.06 1.39
N LEU A 539 8.30 6.16 0.53
CA LEU A 539 8.15 5.26 -0.61
C LEU A 539 9.31 5.40 -1.61
N ASP A 540 9.77 6.62 -1.90
CA ASP A 540 10.95 6.84 -2.74
C ASP A 540 12.18 6.13 -2.16
N SER A 541 12.35 6.16 -0.84
CA SER A 541 13.43 5.42 -0.17
C SER A 541 13.26 3.90 -0.29
N PHE A 542 12.02 3.40 -0.15
CA PHE A 542 11.70 1.99 -0.30
C PHE A 542 11.92 1.47 -1.73
N THR A 543 11.77 2.30 -2.76
CA THR A 543 12.02 1.87 -4.15
C THR A 543 13.46 1.37 -4.37
N PHE A 544 14.44 1.87 -3.61
CA PHE A 544 15.82 1.35 -3.67
C PHE A 544 15.93 -0.07 -3.09
N GLU A 545 15.17 -0.36 -2.03
CA GLU A 545 15.10 -1.70 -1.44
C GLU A 545 14.47 -2.69 -2.44
N VAL A 546 13.37 -2.29 -3.09
CA VAL A 546 12.70 -3.08 -4.12
C VAL A 546 13.66 -3.42 -5.27
N GLU A 547 14.46 -2.46 -5.73
CA GLU A 547 15.49 -2.71 -6.76
C GLU A 547 16.48 -3.79 -6.35
N GLN A 548 16.97 -3.74 -5.11
CA GLN A 548 17.93 -4.72 -4.59
C GLN A 548 17.31 -6.11 -4.44
N ILE A 549 16.06 -6.20 -3.96
CA ILE A 549 15.31 -7.47 -3.87
C ILE A 549 15.14 -8.06 -5.27
N GLU A 550 14.70 -7.25 -6.24
CA GLU A 550 14.49 -7.70 -7.61
C GLU A 550 15.79 -8.12 -8.31
N GLU A 551 16.92 -7.47 -8.02
CA GLU A 551 18.24 -7.92 -8.49
C GLU A 551 18.61 -9.30 -7.93
N ILE A 552 18.41 -9.53 -6.63
CA ILE A 552 18.66 -10.83 -5.98
C ILE A 552 17.78 -11.91 -6.63
N ARG A 553 16.48 -11.63 -6.79
CA ARG A 553 15.52 -12.55 -7.43
C ARG A 553 15.89 -12.89 -8.86
N LYS A 554 16.22 -11.90 -9.69
CA LYS A 554 16.64 -12.13 -11.08
C LYS A 554 17.89 -13.00 -11.19
N ILE A 555 18.78 -12.97 -10.21
CA ILE A 555 20.00 -13.78 -10.18
C ILE A 555 19.72 -15.21 -9.69
N LEU A 556 18.96 -15.37 -8.61
CA LEU A 556 18.80 -16.67 -7.92
C LEU A 556 17.60 -17.47 -8.41
N SER A 557 16.51 -16.80 -8.80
CA SER A 557 15.24 -17.42 -9.17
C SER A 557 14.42 -16.51 -10.12
N PRO A 558 14.89 -16.33 -11.37
CA PRO A 558 14.30 -15.38 -12.31
C PRO A 558 12.82 -15.66 -12.68
N GLU A 559 12.37 -16.90 -12.51
CA GLU A 559 10.99 -17.36 -12.70
C GLU A 559 10.05 -17.04 -11.53
N THR A 560 10.60 -16.81 -10.32
CA THR A 560 9.80 -16.46 -9.14
C THR A 560 9.18 -15.08 -9.34
N ARG A 561 7.88 -14.95 -9.11
CA ARG A 561 7.16 -13.67 -9.16
C ARG A 561 7.33 -12.88 -7.87
N THR A 562 6.97 -11.59 -7.88
CA THR A 562 7.04 -10.75 -6.68
C THR A 562 5.73 -10.04 -6.43
N THR A 563 5.23 -10.10 -5.20
CA THR A 563 4.09 -9.31 -4.75
C THR A 563 4.50 -8.41 -3.59
N ILE A 564 3.99 -7.18 -3.56
CA ILE A 564 3.93 -6.41 -2.33
C ILE A 564 2.53 -6.66 -1.77
N ASP A 565 2.41 -7.54 -0.81
CA ASP A 565 1.14 -8.07 -0.31
C ASP A 565 0.44 -7.10 0.64
N GLU A 566 1.21 -6.36 1.42
CA GLU A 566 0.69 -5.34 2.34
C GLU A 566 1.31 -3.98 2.03
N LEU A 567 0.54 -3.10 1.38
CA LEU A 567 0.92 -1.72 1.16
C LEU A 567 -0.08 -0.75 1.78
N GLY A 568 0.38 0.16 2.62
CA GLY A 568 -0.50 1.14 3.24
C GLY A 568 0.18 2.22 4.07
N VAL A 569 -0.60 2.74 5.02
CA VAL A 569 -0.16 3.74 6.00
C VAL A 569 -0.59 3.23 7.37
N ILE A 570 0.29 3.31 8.35
CA ILE A 570 -0.05 3.12 9.77
C ILE A 570 0.12 4.47 10.46
N LEU A 571 -0.99 5.05 10.92
CA LEU A 571 -0.95 6.28 11.71
C LEU A 571 -0.57 6.00 13.17
N PRO A 572 0.01 6.98 13.88
CA PRO A 572 0.23 6.88 15.32
C PRO A 572 -1.06 6.51 16.07
N ASP A 573 -0.89 5.71 17.12
CA ASP A 573 -1.96 5.33 18.06
C ASP A 573 -3.13 4.53 17.44
N ASP A 574 -2.91 3.87 16.30
CA ASP A 574 -3.95 3.14 15.57
C ASP A 574 -4.65 2.07 16.42
N ASN A 575 -3.91 1.40 17.31
CA ASN A 575 -4.44 0.39 18.23
C ASN A 575 -4.64 0.93 19.66
N THR A 576 -4.67 2.26 19.85
CA THR A 576 -4.89 2.89 21.15
C THR A 576 -6.38 3.26 21.31
N PRO A 577 -7.09 2.74 22.32
CA PRO A 577 -8.46 3.15 22.62
C PRO A 577 -8.59 4.66 22.84
N GLY A 578 -9.64 5.26 22.27
CA GLY A 578 -9.87 6.71 22.35
C GLY A 578 -8.95 7.59 21.51
N ALA A 579 -8.14 7.04 20.59
CA ALA A 579 -7.34 7.83 19.65
C ALA A 579 -8.22 8.81 18.85
N PRO A 580 -7.73 10.03 18.54
CA PRO A 580 -8.53 11.02 17.83
C PRO A 580 -8.86 10.54 16.40
N GLN A 581 -10.03 10.94 15.91
CA GLN A 581 -10.41 10.71 14.51
C GLN A 581 -9.50 11.52 13.59
N PHE A 582 -9.05 10.93 12.49
CA PHE A 582 -8.30 11.64 11.45
C PHE A 582 -9.27 12.32 10.45
N PRO A 583 -8.92 13.49 9.88
CA PRO A 583 -9.78 14.23 8.97
C PRO A 583 -10.00 13.49 7.64
N MET A 584 -11.11 13.77 6.94
CA MET A 584 -11.52 13.09 5.70
C MET A 584 -10.41 13.05 4.64
N ILE A 585 -9.67 14.14 4.46
CA ILE A 585 -8.56 14.26 3.52
C ILE A 585 -7.46 13.19 3.72
N TYR A 586 -7.38 12.56 4.88
CA TYR A 586 -6.49 11.42 5.13
C TYR A 586 -6.67 10.31 4.09
N TRP A 587 -7.92 9.97 3.78
CA TRP A 587 -8.21 8.89 2.83
C TRP A 587 -7.61 9.19 1.46
N ASN A 588 -7.59 10.46 1.04
CA ASN A 588 -6.98 10.89 -0.21
C ASN A 588 -5.45 10.82 -0.14
N ALA A 589 -4.83 11.22 0.97
CA ALA A 589 -3.37 11.09 1.16
C ALA A 589 -2.92 9.62 1.06
N ALA A 590 -3.61 8.71 1.76
CA ALA A 590 -3.32 7.28 1.72
C ALA A 590 -3.63 6.66 0.33
N ALA A 591 -4.70 7.10 -0.33
CA ALA A 591 -5.03 6.66 -1.68
C ALA A 591 -4.01 7.11 -2.72
N ALA A 592 -3.52 8.35 -2.60
CA ALA A 592 -2.46 8.91 -3.44
C ALA A 592 -1.14 8.15 -3.24
N LEU A 593 -0.79 7.79 -2.01
CA LEU A 593 0.35 6.93 -1.73
C LEU A 593 0.23 5.58 -2.45
N TYR A 594 -0.92 4.91 -2.34
CA TYR A 594 -1.14 3.61 -2.99
C TYR A 594 -1.02 3.69 -4.52
N ALA A 595 -1.67 4.67 -5.14
CA ALA A 595 -1.56 4.87 -6.59
C ALA A 595 -0.13 5.21 -7.03
N TYR A 596 0.60 5.97 -6.20
CA TYR A 596 2.00 6.31 -6.46
C TYR A 596 2.89 5.08 -6.34
N ALA A 597 2.68 4.27 -5.30
CA ALA A 597 3.38 3.00 -5.10
C ALA A 597 3.21 2.06 -6.28
N TRP A 598 1.96 1.79 -6.66
CA TRP A 598 1.63 0.94 -7.79
C TRP A 598 2.37 1.41 -9.04
N ALA A 599 2.25 2.69 -9.41
CA ALA A 599 2.84 3.20 -10.64
C ALA A 599 4.39 3.23 -10.63
N ARG A 600 5.00 3.61 -9.49
CA ARG A 600 6.46 3.68 -9.37
C ARG A 600 7.11 2.30 -9.39
N ILE A 601 6.55 1.39 -8.60
CA ILE A 601 7.10 0.06 -8.42
C ILE A 601 6.78 -0.85 -9.62
N SER A 602 5.74 -0.54 -10.40
CA SER A 602 5.48 -1.24 -11.67
C SER A 602 6.67 -1.23 -12.62
N ARG A 603 7.43 -0.13 -12.64
CA ARG A 603 8.66 -0.01 -13.44
C ARG A 603 9.76 -1.00 -13.03
N GLN A 604 9.76 -1.43 -11.77
CA GLN A 604 10.80 -2.29 -11.19
C GLN A 604 10.53 -3.78 -11.42
N GLY A 605 9.34 -4.11 -11.92
CA GLY A 605 8.98 -5.45 -12.37
C GLY A 605 8.14 -6.26 -11.39
N ILE A 606 7.55 -5.63 -10.38
CA ILE A 606 6.65 -6.29 -9.42
C ILE A 606 5.36 -6.76 -10.10
N ASP A 607 4.91 -7.96 -9.78
CA ASP A 607 3.75 -8.58 -10.43
C ASP A 607 2.42 -8.14 -9.84
N VAL A 608 2.35 -7.98 -8.52
CA VAL A 608 1.11 -7.72 -7.78
C VAL A 608 1.38 -6.72 -6.66
N VAL A 609 0.49 -5.74 -6.49
CA VAL A 609 0.56 -4.76 -5.40
C VAL A 609 -0.78 -4.74 -4.68
N GLY A 610 -0.78 -5.20 -3.42
CA GLY A 610 -1.93 -5.33 -2.54
C GLY A 610 -2.07 -4.15 -1.60
N HIS A 611 -3.22 -3.52 -1.59
CA HIS A 611 -3.59 -2.52 -0.59
C HIS A 611 -3.95 -3.20 0.75
N SER A 612 -3.25 -2.85 1.83
CA SER A 612 -3.66 -3.20 3.19
C SER A 612 -4.60 -2.13 3.76
N GLN A 613 -5.82 -2.47 4.19
CA GLN A 613 -6.60 -3.70 3.96
C GLN A 613 -8.10 -3.37 3.93
N LEU A 614 -8.94 -4.30 3.49
CA LEU A 614 -10.37 -4.04 3.22
C LEU A 614 -11.10 -3.40 4.41
N VAL A 615 -10.84 -3.89 5.63
CA VAL A 615 -11.52 -3.43 6.85
C VAL A 615 -10.50 -3.29 7.99
N GLY A 616 -10.48 -2.11 8.59
CA GLY A 616 -9.91 -1.82 9.90
C GLY A 616 -10.89 -0.92 10.65
N TYR A 617 -10.74 -0.76 11.95
CA TYR A 617 -11.71 0.02 12.74
C TYR A 617 -11.11 0.59 14.03
N PRO A 618 -11.62 1.73 14.52
CA PRO A 618 -11.26 2.28 15.82
C PRO A 618 -11.95 1.46 16.91
N GLU A 619 -11.84 1.88 18.17
CA GLU A 619 -12.68 1.31 19.21
C GLU A 619 -14.18 1.47 18.86
N LEU A 620 -14.94 0.37 18.92
CA LEU A 620 -16.39 0.36 18.72
C LEU A 620 -17.07 -0.16 19.99
N PRO A 621 -17.38 0.72 20.96
CA PRO A 621 -17.92 0.32 22.26
C PRO A 621 -19.23 -0.46 22.18
N ASP A 622 -20.11 -0.07 21.26
CA ASP A 622 -21.43 -0.71 21.07
C ASP A 622 -21.30 -2.18 20.61
N LEU A 623 -20.18 -2.51 19.94
CA LEU A 623 -19.86 -3.87 19.49
C LEU A 623 -18.82 -4.56 20.40
N GLN A 624 -18.34 -3.88 21.44
CA GLN A 624 -17.25 -4.33 22.31
C GLN A 624 -15.98 -4.71 21.53
N LEU A 625 -15.67 -3.97 20.47
CA LEU A 625 -14.47 -4.20 19.66
C LEU A 625 -13.36 -3.22 20.03
N GLN A 626 -12.19 -3.77 20.34
CA GLN A 626 -10.95 -3.00 20.50
C GLN A 626 -10.43 -2.53 19.14
N PRO A 627 -9.75 -1.38 19.07
CA PRO A 627 -9.24 -0.87 17.79
C PRO A 627 -8.30 -1.87 17.11
N GLN A 628 -8.42 -1.95 15.78
CA GLN A 628 -7.54 -2.71 14.91
C GLN A 628 -7.26 -1.87 13.65
N TYR A 629 -6.10 -1.21 13.65
CA TYR A 629 -5.55 -0.42 12.54
C TYR A 629 -6.62 0.32 11.70
N PRO A 630 -7.36 1.30 12.26
CA PRO A 630 -8.36 2.05 11.52
C PRO A 630 -7.80 2.74 10.27
N SER A 631 -6.53 3.14 10.27
CA SER A 631 -5.94 3.89 9.17
C SER A 631 -5.73 3.04 7.89
N VAL A 632 -5.66 1.72 8.03
CA VAL A 632 -5.53 0.81 6.88
C VAL A 632 -6.87 0.54 6.17
N ALA A 633 -8.03 0.91 6.72
CA ALA A 633 -9.34 0.54 6.18
C ALA A 633 -9.63 1.10 4.76
N LEU A 634 -10.04 0.25 3.83
CA LEU A 634 -10.59 0.67 2.54
C LEU A 634 -12.09 0.99 2.61
N LEU A 635 -12.80 0.43 3.58
CA LEU A 635 -14.23 0.67 3.79
C LEU A 635 -14.48 1.41 5.10
N ASN A 636 -15.52 2.23 5.11
CA ASN A 636 -16.06 2.81 6.33
C ASN A 636 -16.60 1.67 7.22
N TRP A 637 -16.03 1.50 8.40
CA TRP A 637 -16.38 0.44 9.36
C TRP A 637 -17.81 0.50 9.89
N THR A 638 -18.52 1.62 9.73
CA THR A 638 -19.91 1.81 10.20
C THR A 638 -20.94 1.66 9.08
N THR A 639 -20.62 2.07 7.85
CA THR A 639 -21.57 2.03 6.71
C THR A 639 -21.24 0.98 5.65
N GLY A 640 -19.99 0.52 5.60
CA GLY A 640 -19.46 -0.35 4.53
C GLY A 640 -19.21 0.38 3.20
N GLU A 641 -19.38 1.71 3.15
CA GLU A 641 -19.09 2.53 1.97
C GLU A 641 -17.58 2.63 1.71
N GLY A 642 -17.17 2.76 0.45
CA GLY A 642 -15.77 2.86 0.08
C GLY A 642 -15.15 4.19 0.49
N THR A 643 -13.96 4.17 1.09
CA THR A 643 -13.13 5.36 1.27
C THR A 643 -12.45 5.75 -0.05
N ALA A 644 -11.75 6.88 -0.10
CA ALA A 644 -10.94 7.24 -1.26
C ALA A 644 -9.93 6.14 -1.63
N LYS A 645 -9.43 5.36 -0.65
CA LYS A 645 -8.55 4.20 -0.88
C LYS A 645 -9.24 3.12 -1.72
N TYR A 646 -10.48 2.77 -1.40
CA TYR A 646 -11.29 1.82 -2.18
C TYR A 646 -11.55 2.35 -3.59
N TRP A 647 -12.00 3.60 -3.73
CA TRP A 647 -12.36 4.15 -5.02
C TRP A 647 -11.16 4.39 -5.94
N THR A 648 -10.00 4.74 -5.40
CA THR A 648 -8.75 4.79 -6.16
C THR A 648 -8.31 3.39 -6.59
N SER A 649 -8.42 2.38 -5.72
CA SER A 649 -8.12 0.99 -6.10
C SER A 649 -9.04 0.51 -7.23
N LYS A 650 -10.35 0.79 -7.13
CA LYS A 650 -11.33 0.49 -8.16
C LYS A 650 -11.03 1.22 -9.48
N LEU A 651 -10.69 2.51 -9.41
CA LEU A 651 -10.31 3.30 -10.57
C LEU A 651 -9.12 2.69 -11.31
N LEU A 652 -8.08 2.25 -10.59
CA LEU A 652 -6.93 1.59 -11.20
C LEU A 652 -7.30 0.22 -11.80
N ILE A 653 -8.01 -0.63 -11.05
CA ILE A 653 -8.44 -1.96 -11.50
C ILE A 653 -9.29 -1.88 -12.79
N GLU A 654 -10.22 -0.93 -12.87
CA GLU A 654 -11.09 -0.76 -14.04
C GLU A 654 -10.38 -0.08 -15.23
N THR A 655 -9.30 0.66 -14.96
CA THR A 655 -8.54 1.37 -15.99
C THR A 655 -7.51 0.44 -16.64
N VAL A 656 -6.72 -0.27 -15.86
CA VAL A 656 -5.54 -0.99 -16.32
C VAL A 656 -5.93 -2.20 -17.16
N ASP A 657 -5.36 -2.29 -18.37
CA ASP A 657 -5.42 -3.49 -19.22
C ASP A 657 -4.03 -4.11 -19.27
N ILE A 658 -3.76 -5.03 -18.33
CA ILE A 658 -2.42 -5.59 -18.08
C ILE A 658 -1.82 -6.32 -19.29
N ASP A 659 -2.67 -6.82 -20.19
CA ASP A 659 -2.26 -7.56 -21.38
C ASP A 659 -1.90 -6.63 -22.55
N ASN A 660 -2.31 -5.36 -22.50
CA ASN A 660 -2.27 -4.47 -23.66
C ASN A 660 -1.68 -3.08 -23.37
N ASP A 661 -1.71 -2.60 -22.14
CA ASP A 661 -1.20 -1.29 -21.78
C ASP A 661 0.33 -1.31 -21.66
N GLN A 662 0.96 -0.29 -22.23
CA GLN A 662 2.41 -0.06 -22.15
C GLN A 662 2.66 1.35 -21.63
N ALA A 663 3.61 1.50 -20.71
CA ALA A 663 4.04 2.80 -20.25
C ALA A 663 4.85 3.49 -21.35
N VAL A 664 4.63 4.79 -21.53
CA VAL A 664 5.37 5.65 -22.47
C VAL A 664 6.15 6.72 -21.74
N VAL A 665 7.23 7.20 -22.37
CA VAL A 665 8.08 8.23 -21.75
C VAL A 665 7.24 9.47 -21.43
N THR A 666 7.24 9.82 -20.14
CA THR A 666 6.49 10.94 -19.57
C THR A 666 7.46 11.82 -18.79
N GLU A 667 7.56 13.08 -19.19
CA GLU A 667 8.46 14.06 -18.60
C GLU A 667 7.63 15.19 -17.99
N THR A 668 8.14 15.80 -16.92
CA THR A 668 7.47 16.94 -16.29
C THR A 668 8.44 18.08 -16.02
N THR A 669 7.92 19.29 -15.90
CA THR A 669 8.70 20.43 -15.42
C THR A 669 8.91 20.43 -13.91
N ASP A 670 8.26 19.53 -13.17
CA ASP A 670 8.47 19.28 -11.75
C ASP A 670 9.72 18.41 -11.57
N VAL A 671 10.89 19.02 -11.77
CA VAL A 671 12.18 18.30 -11.83
C VAL A 671 12.51 17.59 -10.53
N SER A 672 12.11 18.12 -9.37
CA SER A 672 12.26 17.42 -8.09
C SER A 672 11.28 16.25 -7.95
N GLY A 673 10.20 16.26 -8.72
CA GLY A 673 9.09 15.33 -8.61
C GLY A 673 8.39 15.42 -7.26
N GLU A 674 8.56 16.50 -6.50
CA GLU A 674 7.98 16.60 -5.14
C GLU A 674 6.49 16.95 -5.17
N ASN A 675 6.00 17.59 -6.24
CA ASN A 675 4.65 18.13 -6.30
C ASN A 675 3.65 17.14 -6.90
N ILE A 676 4.01 16.51 -8.03
CA ILE A 676 3.15 15.53 -8.69
C ILE A 676 3.91 14.28 -9.08
N PHE A 677 3.15 13.22 -9.34
CA PHE A 677 3.59 12.12 -10.18
C PHE A 677 2.70 12.04 -11.42
N SER A 678 3.27 11.70 -12.57
CA SER A 678 2.51 11.44 -13.80
C SER A 678 3.12 10.34 -14.64
N GLN A 679 2.27 9.49 -15.21
CA GLN A 679 2.68 8.43 -16.15
C GLN A 679 1.64 8.26 -17.25
N GLY A 680 2.08 8.36 -18.50
CA GLY A 680 1.28 8.05 -19.68
C GLY A 680 1.33 6.58 -20.05
N PHE A 681 0.22 6.06 -20.57
CA PHE A 681 0.07 4.69 -21.04
C PHE A 681 -0.63 4.64 -22.40
N ILE A 682 -0.16 3.75 -23.26
CA ILE A 682 -0.77 3.43 -24.55
C ILE A 682 -1.21 1.96 -24.57
N GLY A 683 -2.48 1.74 -24.88
CA GLY A 683 -3.09 0.43 -24.96
C GLY A 683 -3.49 0.05 -26.39
N LYS A 684 -4.23 -1.06 -26.49
CA LYS A 684 -4.75 -1.58 -27.77
C LYS A 684 -5.59 -0.53 -28.51
N ASN A 685 -5.53 -0.57 -29.84
CA ASN A 685 -6.27 0.34 -30.74
C ASN A 685 -5.95 1.83 -30.52
N GLY A 686 -4.79 2.16 -29.97
CA GLY A 686 -4.39 3.55 -29.72
C GLY A 686 -5.13 4.21 -28.55
N ARG A 687 -5.73 3.41 -27.64
CA ARG A 687 -6.23 3.90 -26.35
C ARG A 687 -5.08 4.58 -25.61
N ARG A 688 -5.27 5.83 -25.18
CA ARG A 688 -4.25 6.60 -24.46
C ARG A 688 -4.83 7.10 -23.15
N TRP A 689 -4.10 6.94 -22.07
CA TRP A 689 -4.50 7.46 -20.77
C TRP A 689 -3.30 7.89 -19.94
N VAL A 690 -3.54 8.76 -18.96
CA VAL A 690 -2.51 9.36 -18.09
C VAL A 690 -2.96 9.26 -16.65
N LEU A 691 -2.13 8.68 -15.80
CA LEU A 691 -2.28 8.78 -14.34
C LEU A 691 -1.59 10.06 -13.87
N ILE A 692 -2.27 10.89 -13.08
CA ILE A 692 -1.67 12.04 -12.40
C ILE A 692 -2.05 12.01 -10.91
N ILE A 693 -1.05 12.20 -10.04
CA ILE A 693 -1.20 12.16 -8.59
C ILE A 693 -0.66 13.47 -8.02
N ASN A 694 -1.46 14.19 -7.24
CA ASN A 694 -0.98 15.30 -6.45
C ASN A 694 -0.35 14.76 -5.14
N LYS A 695 0.91 15.12 -4.87
CA LYS A 695 1.64 14.68 -3.67
C LYS A 695 1.66 15.73 -2.55
N ARG A 696 0.90 16.81 -2.70
CA ARG A 696 0.88 17.97 -1.80
C ARG A 696 -0.45 18.13 -1.09
N TYR A 697 -0.39 18.63 0.13
CA TYR A 697 -1.52 19.23 0.82
C TYR A 697 -1.76 20.67 0.33
N ALA A 698 -1.89 20.83 -0.98
CA ALA A 698 -2.17 22.09 -1.66
C ALA A 698 -2.72 21.81 -3.06
N ASP A 699 -3.46 22.76 -3.63
CA ASP A 699 -3.83 22.71 -5.05
C ASP A 699 -2.56 22.77 -5.91
N VAL A 700 -2.49 21.92 -6.93
CA VAL A 700 -1.41 21.92 -7.92
C VAL A 700 -2.00 22.05 -9.32
N ASP A 701 -1.57 23.10 -10.01
CA ASP A 701 -1.92 23.32 -11.41
C ASP A 701 -0.98 22.53 -12.32
N VAL A 702 -1.55 21.80 -13.29
CA VAL A 702 -0.82 21.07 -14.32
C VAL A 702 -1.31 21.48 -15.70
N PHE A 703 -0.42 21.41 -16.69
CA PHE A 703 -0.74 21.61 -18.09
C PHE A 703 -0.41 20.32 -18.85
N LEU A 704 -1.43 19.68 -19.39
CA LEU A 704 -1.33 18.44 -20.17
C LEU A 704 -1.75 18.71 -21.62
N PRO A 705 -0.81 18.89 -22.56
CA PRO A 705 -1.13 19.12 -23.96
C PRO A 705 -1.98 18.01 -24.57
N GLY A 706 -2.94 18.39 -25.41
CA GLY A 706 -3.76 17.44 -26.17
C GLY A 706 -4.86 16.72 -25.39
N CYS A 707 -5.08 17.05 -24.11
CA CYS A 707 -6.13 16.41 -23.31
C CYS A 707 -7.53 17.04 -23.49
N THR A 708 -7.64 18.19 -24.17
CA THR A 708 -8.91 18.87 -24.42
C THR A 708 -9.87 17.98 -25.24
N GLY A 709 -11.09 17.79 -24.75
CA GLY A 709 -12.07 16.83 -25.26
C GLY A 709 -11.90 15.41 -24.68
N GLY A 710 -10.84 15.18 -23.91
CA GLY A 710 -10.62 13.97 -23.12
C GLY A 710 -11.50 13.91 -21.88
N ARG A 711 -11.45 12.77 -21.20
CA ARG A 711 -12.27 12.47 -20.03
C ARG A 711 -11.38 12.26 -18.81
N MET A 712 -11.61 13.00 -17.74
CA MET A 712 -10.90 12.86 -16.48
C MET A 712 -11.80 12.22 -15.43
N GLN A 713 -11.33 11.14 -14.83
CA GLN A 713 -11.90 10.55 -13.62
C GLN A 713 -10.98 10.92 -12.44
N ILE A 714 -11.54 11.48 -11.37
CA ILE A 714 -10.76 12.00 -10.25
C ILE A 714 -11.35 11.60 -8.90
N VAL A 715 -10.50 11.07 -8.02
CA VAL A 715 -10.78 10.81 -6.60
C VAL A 715 -10.09 11.91 -5.79
N ASN A 716 -10.89 12.73 -5.10
CA ASN A 716 -10.42 13.81 -4.25
C ASN A 716 -11.31 13.95 -3.00
N GLU A 717 -11.06 14.95 -2.15
CA GLU A 717 -11.84 15.13 -0.91
C GLU A 717 -13.34 15.34 -1.19
N ALA A 718 -13.69 15.96 -2.32
CA ALA A 718 -15.07 16.16 -2.74
C ALA A 718 -15.79 14.85 -3.10
N SER A 719 -15.06 13.77 -3.42
CA SER A 719 -15.64 12.43 -3.61
C SER A 719 -16.21 11.87 -2.30
N GLY A 720 -15.68 12.25 -1.13
CA GLY A 720 -16.06 11.68 0.17
C GLY A 720 -15.96 10.15 0.17
N PHE A 721 -17.06 9.46 0.48
CA PHE A 721 -17.18 7.99 0.39
C PHE A 721 -17.78 7.51 -0.95
N GLY A 722 -17.92 8.41 -1.93
CA GLY A 722 -18.47 8.14 -3.25
C GLY A 722 -17.41 7.84 -4.31
N PRO A 723 -17.83 7.36 -5.49
CA PRO A 723 -16.93 7.03 -6.60
C PRO A 723 -16.15 8.23 -7.14
N ALA A 724 -15.15 7.94 -7.97
CA ALA A 724 -14.44 8.95 -8.75
C ALA A 724 -15.44 9.82 -9.52
N SER A 725 -15.27 11.15 -9.45
CA SER A 725 -16.05 12.08 -10.25
C SER A 725 -15.51 12.09 -11.68
N GLU A 726 -16.39 12.26 -12.66
CA GLU A 726 -16.03 12.26 -14.09
C GLU A 726 -16.33 13.62 -14.72
N VAL A 727 -15.34 14.18 -15.42
CA VAL A 727 -15.48 15.47 -16.12
C VAL A 727 -14.87 15.41 -17.53
N THR A 728 -15.48 16.12 -18.47
CA THR A 728 -14.87 16.34 -19.80
C THR A 728 -13.94 17.55 -19.73
N LEU A 729 -12.69 17.37 -20.16
CA LEU A 729 -11.69 18.43 -20.15
C LEU A 729 -11.96 19.41 -21.29
N ILE A 730 -12.16 20.68 -20.95
CA ILE A 730 -12.37 21.77 -21.93
C ILE A 730 -11.12 22.62 -22.14
N LEU A 731 -10.10 22.44 -21.30
CA LEU A 731 -8.82 23.13 -21.32
C LEU A 731 -7.71 22.12 -21.05
N SER A 732 -6.52 22.43 -21.54
CA SER A 732 -5.30 21.65 -21.24
C SER A 732 -4.73 21.92 -19.84
N ARG A 733 -5.23 22.96 -19.15
CA ARG A 733 -4.87 23.28 -17.76
C ARG A 733 -5.85 22.60 -16.81
N ILE A 734 -5.32 21.89 -15.82
CA ILE A 734 -6.06 21.12 -14.82
C ILE A 734 -5.56 21.54 -13.45
N THR A 735 -6.47 21.79 -12.51
CA THR A 735 -6.13 22.01 -11.09
C THR A 735 -6.45 20.74 -10.32
N LEU A 736 -5.43 20.15 -9.71
CA LEU A 736 -5.55 18.98 -8.85
C LEU A 736 -5.64 19.45 -7.40
N SER A 737 -6.75 19.16 -6.75
CA SER A 737 -6.91 19.39 -5.31
C SER A 737 -5.92 18.56 -4.49
N PRO A 738 -5.70 18.87 -3.19
CA PRO A 738 -4.79 18.13 -2.32
C PRO A 738 -4.96 16.62 -2.42
N PHE A 739 -3.85 15.91 -2.59
CA PHE A 739 -3.80 14.45 -2.68
C PHE A 739 -4.75 13.80 -3.70
N ALA A 740 -5.18 14.53 -4.73
CA ALA A 740 -6.04 13.98 -5.76
C ALA A 740 -5.33 12.93 -6.61
N VAL A 741 -6.05 11.87 -6.95
CA VAL A 741 -5.64 10.87 -7.95
C VAL A 741 -6.57 11.00 -9.15
N ALA A 742 -5.99 11.27 -10.32
CA ALA A 742 -6.72 11.47 -11.57
C ALA A 742 -6.24 10.51 -12.67
N VAL A 743 -7.19 9.91 -13.37
CA VAL A 743 -6.97 9.17 -14.62
C VAL A 743 -7.59 9.98 -15.76
N ILE A 744 -6.78 10.33 -16.75
CA ILE A 744 -7.20 11.11 -17.91
C ILE A 744 -7.16 10.23 -19.15
N HIS A 745 -8.31 9.93 -19.72
CA HIS A 745 -8.43 9.31 -21.03
C HIS A 745 -8.31 10.39 -22.11
N MET A 746 -7.25 10.29 -22.92
CA MET A 746 -6.99 11.26 -23.98
C MET A 746 -8.01 11.12 -25.12
N PRO A 747 -8.38 12.23 -25.79
CA PRO A 747 -9.26 12.17 -26.94
C PRO A 747 -8.63 11.37 -28.10
N PRO A 748 -9.46 10.82 -29.01
CA PRO A 748 -8.96 10.26 -30.27
C PRO A 748 -8.24 11.35 -31.07
N GLY A 749 -7.00 11.10 -31.51
CA GLY A 749 -6.19 12.08 -32.26
C GLY A 749 -4.81 11.53 -32.65
N ASN A 750 -4.08 12.28 -33.48
CA ASN A 750 -2.75 11.86 -33.95
C ASN A 750 -1.77 11.62 -32.78
N ILE A 751 -0.91 10.62 -32.96
CA ILE A 751 0.09 10.12 -31.99
C ILE A 751 1.45 10.85 -32.23
N GLN A 752 1.43 12.04 -32.83
CA GLN A 752 2.68 12.74 -33.17
C GLN A 752 3.36 13.33 -31.94
#